data_AF-A0A925LA48-F1
#
_entry.id   AF-A0A925LA48-F1
#
_cell.length_a   1.000
_cell.length_b   1.000
_cell.length_c   1.000
_cell.angle_alpha   90.00
_cell.angle_beta   90.00
_cell.angle_gamma   90.00
#
_symmetry.space_group_name_H-M   'P 1'
#
loop_
_entity.id
_entity.type
_entity.pdbx_description
1 polymer ?
#
loop_
_entity_poly.entity_id
_entity_poly.type
_entity_poly.pdbx_seq_one_letter_code
_entity_poly.pdbx_strand_id
1 'polypeptide(L)'
;MKFVSHCLFALLWAATLATAQAQVTRQPPSFTPLPPGINPLDPKLTPIQRDELRRFDIVNKLDFLDQDVAKRVCLPSPPTSAADIDVHRSLFVHDRATLEARDFSLKRTMDQLASQVSGLAPGTTGASIFRQFWDAQNPAALALTTGARCSDNAGSLNGFPHACRPRGPEEGGEAEGSDAAINTRMNGTLGAPQSWLPLAIVNRIDLAHEGWRNCGEFRLVYGQQILAGLGGVGSRNLIIFEGVLPNPTPGCRSGCRPVMQMWKSLSAMASPTDRAAKLEEFFYTGLPGFRPVVHVDHYSAKGVTGTYGASGSGQIRTNQFRAISPGSRWMLKEFKTVLDCGSSPCKFELTPIPPKLTPWGELWNEDVANSPAHPLQPLAQAFQNNTAAQTSLLGNPALMRFGYAVSLPHNAPQSFSQAPVTSVSETSPSSQGPFAVWTDQYLTQLNSAVGSVNVFRSNLVAGAAVHGLTAAQLTNRAVAQSCAGCHHPRNFGLLAPNSIGPSTTPSGAIVTSWPDSLSTTTSFVHVETFPSPLPELSSSAFPSNQGHALSPALNDVFLPDRRNFLVNQLNAINCPCTHRFSPLSASAREAAIPRQEALLDSFVPQATQWQNLLSERLAKSRSLPLEEALKLDTQRAAISAQQERALSKLRMELNLPSTTISQRPQPLTLEATRQAAGRLELERELRQKEVLGILAQEPERRTTTGSFRSH
;
A
#
# COMPACT_ATOMS: atom_id res chain seq x y z
N MET A 1 56.91 14.29 -17.56
CA MET A 1 55.62 13.90 -18.20
C MET A 1 54.92 12.69 -17.56
N LYS A 2 55.59 11.71 -16.93
CA LYS A 2 54.89 10.56 -16.28
C LYS A 2 54.23 10.86 -14.92
N PHE A 3 54.64 11.92 -14.22
CA PHE A 3 54.07 12.30 -12.91
C PHE A 3 52.72 13.06 -13.01
N VAL A 4 52.52 13.83 -14.08
CA VAL A 4 51.29 14.62 -14.28
C VAL A 4 50.10 13.73 -14.62
N SER A 5 50.33 12.58 -15.27
CA SER A 5 49.28 11.63 -15.64
C SER A 5 48.68 10.85 -14.46
N HIS A 6 49.43 10.65 -13.36
CA HIS A 6 48.94 9.95 -12.17
C HIS A 6 48.11 10.88 -11.27
N CYS A 7 48.48 12.16 -11.16
CA CYS A 7 47.66 13.15 -10.45
C CYS A 7 46.35 13.47 -11.18
N LEU A 8 46.35 13.51 -12.52
CA LEU A 8 45.12 13.72 -13.29
C LEU A 8 44.13 12.55 -13.13
N PHE A 9 44.62 11.31 -13.10
CA PHE A 9 43.78 10.13 -12.89
C PHE A 9 43.18 10.08 -11.47
N ALA A 10 43.95 10.47 -10.44
CA ALA A 10 43.44 10.53 -9.07
C ALA A 10 42.37 11.64 -8.88
N LEU A 11 42.56 12.81 -9.53
CA LEU A 11 41.60 13.91 -9.49
C LEU A 11 40.32 13.60 -10.29
N LEU A 12 40.43 12.92 -11.44
CA LEU A 12 39.28 12.45 -12.19
C LEU A 12 38.51 11.35 -11.44
N TRP A 13 39.21 10.44 -10.74
CA TRP A 13 38.57 9.38 -9.95
C TRP A 13 37.83 9.94 -8.72
N ALA A 14 38.43 10.90 -8.01
CA ALA A 14 37.80 11.63 -6.91
C ALA A 14 36.60 12.48 -7.39
N ALA A 15 36.68 13.09 -8.57
CA ALA A 15 35.57 13.82 -9.18
C ALA A 15 34.44 12.88 -9.63
N THR A 16 34.73 11.67 -10.12
CA THR A 16 33.70 10.65 -10.42
C THR A 16 33.06 10.05 -9.17
N LEU A 17 33.79 9.88 -8.06
CA LEU A 17 33.18 9.50 -6.78
C LEU A 17 32.30 10.61 -6.21
N ALA A 18 32.73 11.88 -6.32
CA ALA A 18 31.96 13.03 -5.88
C ALA A 18 30.72 13.28 -6.75
N THR A 19 30.79 13.05 -8.07
CA THR A 19 29.62 13.16 -8.98
C THR A 19 28.69 11.95 -8.90
N ALA A 20 29.19 10.74 -8.62
CA ALA A 20 28.36 9.59 -8.26
C ALA A 20 27.64 9.79 -6.91
N GLN A 21 28.25 10.50 -5.96
CA GLN A 21 27.57 10.96 -4.74
C GLN A 21 26.57 12.10 -4.99
N ALA A 22 26.83 12.98 -5.97
CA ALA A 22 25.95 14.11 -6.30
C ALA A 22 24.75 13.75 -7.21
N GLN A 23 24.83 12.67 -8.01
CA GLN A 23 23.73 12.26 -8.90
C GLN A 23 22.68 11.33 -8.25
N VAL A 24 22.91 10.82 -7.02
CA VAL A 24 21.97 9.91 -6.33
C VAL A 24 21.50 10.44 -4.97
N THR A 25 22.02 11.57 -4.49
CA THR A 25 21.47 12.29 -3.35
C THR A 25 20.42 13.31 -3.80
N ARG A 26 19.36 12.86 -4.49
CA ARG A 26 18.08 13.58 -4.32
C ARG A 26 17.66 13.31 -2.89
N GLN A 27 18.12 14.15 -1.96
CA GLN A 27 17.48 14.26 -0.66
C GLN A 27 15.98 14.35 -0.93
N PRO A 28 15.14 13.59 -0.21
CA PRO A 28 13.72 13.94 -0.16
C PRO A 28 13.66 15.44 0.13
N PRO A 29 12.80 16.21 -0.57
CA PRO A 29 12.80 17.67 -0.49
C PRO A 29 12.98 18.07 0.96
N SER A 30 14.05 18.82 1.26
CA SER A 30 14.32 19.30 2.61
C SER A 30 13.13 20.15 3.02
N PHE A 31 12.20 19.54 3.76
CA PHE A 31 11.04 20.25 4.25
C PHE A 31 11.57 21.27 5.25
N THR A 32 11.46 22.55 4.89
CA THR A 32 11.52 23.61 5.88
C THR A 32 10.39 23.32 6.86
N PRO A 33 10.68 23.00 8.13
CA PRO A 33 9.62 22.80 9.11
C PRO A 33 8.73 24.04 9.08
N LEU A 34 7.41 23.85 9.07
CA LEU A 34 6.52 24.97 9.31
C LEU A 34 6.91 25.63 10.64
N PRO A 35 6.79 26.97 10.77
CA PRO A 35 7.14 27.66 12.00
C PRO A 35 6.49 26.96 13.20
N PRO A 36 7.24 26.70 14.29
CA PRO A 36 6.66 26.10 15.48
C PRO A 36 5.49 26.96 15.98
N GLY A 37 4.34 26.34 16.24
CA GLY A 37 3.15 27.00 16.81
C GLY A 37 1.90 27.09 15.92
N ILE A 38 1.92 26.61 14.67
CA ILE A 38 0.70 26.57 13.83
C ILE A 38 -0.23 25.45 14.32
N ASN A 39 -1.47 25.81 14.67
CA ASN A 39 -2.51 24.86 15.05
C ASN A 39 -2.95 24.01 13.83
N PRO A 40 -2.84 22.67 13.85
CA PRO A 40 -3.33 21.81 12.77
C PRO A 40 -4.84 21.92 12.49
N LEU A 41 -5.58 22.57 13.37
CA LEU A 41 -7.01 22.86 13.23
C LEU A 41 -7.28 24.26 12.65
N ASP A 42 -6.25 25.02 12.24
CA ASP A 42 -6.46 26.32 11.59
C ASP A 42 -7.27 26.15 10.30
N PRO A 43 -8.46 26.78 10.19
CA PRO A 43 -9.33 26.67 9.03
C PRO A 43 -8.72 27.27 7.77
N LYS A 44 -7.69 28.13 7.88
CA LYS A 44 -6.97 28.71 6.73
C LYS A 44 -6.01 27.73 6.05
N LEU A 45 -5.67 26.63 6.72
CA LEU A 45 -4.83 25.60 6.14
C LEU A 45 -5.63 24.79 5.13
N THR A 46 -5.02 24.52 3.98
CA THR A 46 -5.50 23.49 3.05
C THR A 46 -5.48 22.12 3.74
N PRO A 47 -6.32 21.15 3.34
CA PRO A 47 -6.28 19.81 3.92
C PRO A 47 -4.89 19.19 3.89
N ILE A 48 -4.16 19.36 2.78
CA ILE A 48 -2.81 18.82 2.67
C ILE A 48 -1.88 19.44 3.70
N GLN A 49 -1.95 20.74 3.98
CA GLN A 49 -1.15 21.39 5.02
C GLN A 49 -1.51 20.88 6.42
N ARG A 50 -2.79 20.63 6.69
CA ARG A 50 -3.22 20.01 7.96
C ARG A 50 -2.69 18.59 8.09
N ASP A 51 -2.74 17.80 7.02
CA ASP A 51 -2.23 16.44 7.01
C ASP A 51 -0.70 16.39 7.12
N GLU A 52 0.01 17.33 6.49
CA GLU A 52 1.45 17.54 6.68
C GLU A 52 1.76 17.83 8.14
N LEU A 53 1.06 18.81 8.76
CA LEU A 53 1.27 19.15 10.17
C LEU A 53 1.00 17.97 11.10
N ARG A 54 -0.09 17.23 10.88
CA ARG A 54 -0.38 16.01 11.65
C ARG A 54 0.72 14.97 11.47
N ARG A 55 1.22 14.79 10.24
CA ARG A 55 2.31 13.85 9.96
C ARG A 55 3.60 14.27 10.67
N PHE A 56 3.96 15.55 10.60
CA PHE A 56 5.12 16.09 11.29
C PHE A 56 4.99 15.94 12.81
N ASP A 57 3.83 16.24 13.38
CA ASP A 57 3.56 16.05 14.81
C ASP A 57 3.72 14.58 15.21
N ILE A 58 3.17 13.64 14.44
CA ILE A 58 3.32 12.21 14.70
C ILE A 58 4.80 11.79 14.60
N VAL A 59 5.52 12.21 13.56
CA VAL A 59 6.94 11.88 13.37
C VAL A 59 7.80 12.46 14.50
N ASN A 60 7.49 13.68 14.95
CA ASN A 60 8.21 14.34 16.04
C ASN A 60 7.99 13.69 17.41
N LYS A 61 6.87 12.99 17.57
CA LYS A 61 6.55 12.18 18.76
C LYS A 61 7.22 10.81 18.76
N LEU A 62 7.83 10.38 17.64
CA LEU A 62 8.56 9.10 17.60
C LEU A 62 9.81 9.16 18.47
N ASP A 63 10.11 8.02 19.09
CA ASP A 63 11.23 7.90 20.03
C ASP A 63 12.59 7.75 19.31
N PHE A 64 12.58 7.54 18.00
CA PHE A 64 13.79 7.40 17.20
C PHE A 64 13.95 8.52 16.17
N LEU A 65 15.21 8.79 15.83
CA LEU A 65 15.62 9.70 14.78
C LEU A 65 16.56 9.03 13.81
N ASP A 66 16.22 9.11 12.52
CA ASP A 66 17.19 9.03 11.43
C ASP A 66 18.08 10.28 11.53
N GLN A 67 19.38 10.08 11.70
CA GLN A 67 20.32 11.14 12.08
C GLN A 67 21.07 11.76 10.92
N ASP A 68 21.67 12.93 11.20
CA ASP A 68 22.64 13.59 10.35
C ASP A 68 23.90 12.71 10.17
N VAL A 69 24.09 12.26 8.93
CA VAL A 69 25.19 11.40 8.49
C VAL A 69 26.56 12.03 8.78
N ALA A 70 26.64 13.36 8.88
CA ALA A 70 27.90 14.07 9.09
C ALA A 70 28.51 13.89 10.50
N LYS A 71 27.73 13.43 11.48
CA LYS A 71 28.16 13.44 12.89
C LYS A 71 28.45 12.07 13.49
N ARG A 72 28.22 10.95 12.78
CA ARG A 72 28.28 9.61 13.39
C ARG A 72 28.84 8.51 12.48
N VAL A 73 29.18 7.42 13.14
CA VAL A 73 29.67 6.17 12.56
C VAL A 73 28.56 5.48 11.78
N CYS A 74 28.61 5.60 10.46
CA CYS A 74 27.70 4.87 9.59
C CYS A 74 28.45 3.78 8.80
N LEU A 75 27.78 2.67 8.56
CA LEU A 75 28.35 1.54 7.84
C LEU A 75 27.94 1.65 6.36
N PRO A 76 28.89 1.88 5.42
CA PRO A 76 28.58 1.84 4.00
C PRO A 76 28.09 0.44 3.60
N SER A 77 27.20 0.41 2.61
CA SER A 77 26.68 -0.83 2.04
C SER A 77 27.52 -1.27 0.85
N PRO A 78 27.71 -2.57 0.62
CA PRO A 78 28.16 -3.06 -0.67
C PRO A 78 27.25 -2.49 -1.78
N PRO A 79 27.82 -1.85 -2.83
CA PRO A 79 27.03 -1.34 -3.94
C PRO A 79 26.13 -2.42 -4.52
N THR A 80 24.88 -2.06 -4.76
CA THR A 80 23.86 -2.88 -5.42
C THR A 80 23.45 -2.14 -6.68
N SER A 81 23.52 -2.80 -7.83
CA SER A 81 23.06 -2.27 -9.11
C SER A 81 21.61 -2.66 -9.38
N ALA A 82 20.97 -2.04 -10.36
CA ALA A 82 19.66 -2.48 -10.83
C ALA A 82 19.69 -3.89 -11.45
N ALA A 83 20.83 -4.33 -11.99
CA ALA A 83 20.98 -5.67 -12.54
C ALA A 83 21.03 -6.77 -11.47
N ASP A 84 21.38 -6.41 -10.23
CA ASP A 84 21.40 -7.32 -9.09
C ASP A 84 20.00 -7.64 -8.54
N ILE A 85 18.96 -6.97 -9.04
CA ILE A 85 17.58 -7.15 -8.61
C ILE A 85 16.76 -7.75 -9.76
N ASP A 86 16.50 -9.05 -9.66
CA ASP A 86 15.51 -9.75 -10.46
C ASP A 86 14.11 -9.38 -9.96
N VAL A 87 13.37 -8.62 -10.76
CA VAL A 87 12.04 -8.12 -10.38
C VAL A 87 11.03 -9.25 -10.16
N HIS A 88 11.21 -10.41 -10.82
CA HIS A 88 10.31 -11.56 -10.70
C HIS A 88 10.63 -12.44 -9.48
N ARG A 89 11.75 -12.21 -8.80
CA ARG A 89 12.10 -12.89 -7.53
C ARG A 89 12.03 -11.97 -6.33
N SER A 90 12.36 -10.69 -6.50
CA SER A 90 12.56 -9.75 -5.39
C SER A 90 11.49 -8.67 -5.27
N LEU A 91 10.66 -8.45 -6.30
CA LEU A 91 9.62 -7.42 -6.27
C LEU A 91 8.21 -7.98 -6.46
N PHE A 92 8.05 -8.92 -7.39
CA PHE A 92 6.76 -9.50 -7.74
C PHE A 92 6.96 -10.97 -8.06
N VAL A 93 6.84 -11.84 -7.07
CA VAL A 93 7.00 -13.29 -7.22
C VAL A 93 5.71 -13.85 -7.77
N HIS A 94 5.74 -14.32 -9.02
CA HIS A 94 4.55 -14.80 -9.75
C HIS A 94 4.76 -16.17 -10.44
N ASP A 95 5.91 -16.80 -10.22
CA ASP A 95 6.21 -18.12 -10.77
C ASP A 95 5.56 -19.24 -9.95
N ARG A 96 4.98 -20.23 -10.63
CA ARG A 96 4.28 -21.35 -9.98
C ARG A 96 5.21 -22.17 -9.08
N ALA A 97 6.44 -22.40 -9.52
CA ALA A 97 7.38 -23.24 -8.78
C ALA A 97 7.66 -22.69 -7.37
N THR A 98 7.79 -21.36 -7.21
CA THR A 98 7.92 -20.74 -5.88
C THR A 98 6.60 -20.75 -5.12
N LEU A 99 5.48 -20.39 -5.77
CA LEU A 99 4.17 -20.29 -5.11
C LEU A 99 3.61 -21.64 -4.64
N GLU A 100 3.99 -22.74 -5.28
CA GLU A 100 3.57 -24.11 -4.94
C GLU A 100 4.52 -24.83 -3.99
N ALA A 101 5.77 -24.36 -3.85
CA ALA A 101 6.78 -25.06 -3.05
C ALA A 101 6.53 -24.98 -1.53
N ARG A 102 5.66 -24.08 -1.08
CA ARG A 102 5.17 -23.96 0.30
C ARG A 102 3.67 -23.65 0.28
N ASP A 103 3.00 -23.84 1.41
CA ASP A 103 1.59 -23.52 1.53
C ASP A 103 1.41 -21.99 1.61
N PHE A 104 1.07 -21.35 0.49
CA PHE A 104 0.62 -19.95 0.45
C PHE A 104 -0.89 -19.85 0.21
N SER A 105 -1.65 -20.91 0.48
CA SER A 105 -3.10 -20.95 0.20
C SER A 105 -3.87 -19.81 0.88
N LEU A 106 -5.01 -19.45 0.31
CA LEU A 106 -5.91 -18.47 0.94
C LEU A 106 -6.35 -18.98 2.31
N LYS A 107 -6.54 -20.31 2.45
CA LYS A 107 -6.91 -20.94 3.72
C LYS A 107 -5.87 -20.64 4.79
N ARG A 108 -4.57 -20.84 4.51
CA ARG A 108 -3.50 -20.55 5.48
C ARG A 108 -3.50 -19.10 5.93
N THR A 109 -3.68 -18.16 5.00
CA THR A 109 -3.76 -16.73 5.34
C THR A 109 -4.95 -16.41 6.24
N MET A 110 -6.13 -16.96 5.93
CA MET A 110 -7.32 -16.76 6.76
C MET A 110 -7.19 -17.45 8.14
N ASP A 111 -6.62 -18.65 8.20
CA ASP A 111 -6.40 -19.37 9.46
C ASP A 111 -5.35 -18.70 10.34
N GLN A 112 -4.30 -18.11 9.75
CA GLN A 112 -3.32 -17.31 10.47
C GLN A 112 -4.00 -16.15 11.20
N LEU A 113 -4.88 -15.41 10.50
CA LEU A 113 -5.65 -14.31 11.11
C LEU A 113 -6.57 -14.83 12.21
N ALA A 114 -7.29 -15.93 11.96
CA ALA A 114 -8.17 -16.54 12.95
C ALA A 114 -7.42 -17.00 14.21
N SER A 115 -6.25 -17.62 14.05
CA SER A 115 -5.45 -18.12 15.18
C SER A 115 -4.94 -17.00 16.09
N GLN A 116 -4.67 -15.82 15.53
CA GLN A 116 -4.17 -14.66 16.31
C GLN A 116 -5.24 -14.09 17.24
N VAL A 117 -6.52 -14.26 16.89
CA VAL A 117 -7.64 -13.70 17.64
C VAL A 117 -8.45 -14.75 18.41
N SER A 118 -8.21 -16.05 18.20
CA SER A 118 -9.02 -17.15 18.75
C SER A 118 -9.16 -17.13 20.27
N GLY A 119 -8.15 -16.64 21.00
CA GLY A 119 -8.19 -16.48 22.46
C GLY A 119 -9.04 -15.31 22.96
N LEU A 120 -9.38 -14.35 22.08
CA LEU A 120 -10.18 -13.15 22.41
C LEU A 120 -11.57 -13.19 21.76
N ALA A 121 -11.66 -13.75 20.55
CA ALA A 121 -12.88 -13.94 19.77
C ALA A 121 -13.06 -15.43 19.41
N PRO A 122 -13.51 -16.27 20.38
CA PRO A 122 -13.72 -17.70 20.18
C PRO A 122 -14.67 -17.99 19.01
N GLY A 123 -14.42 -19.06 18.27
CA GLY A 123 -15.23 -19.44 17.10
C GLY A 123 -14.86 -18.75 15.78
N THR A 124 -13.88 -17.83 15.81
CA THR A 124 -13.28 -17.29 14.58
C THR A 124 -12.47 -18.38 13.88
N THR A 125 -12.77 -18.68 12.61
CA THR A 125 -12.08 -19.66 11.77
C THR A 125 -11.77 -19.05 10.41
N GLY A 126 -10.83 -19.60 9.64
CA GLY A 126 -10.57 -19.08 8.29
C GLY A 126 -11.82 -19.11 7.40
N ALA A 127 -12.65 -20.15 7.52
CA ALA A 127 -13.92 -20.25 6.80
C ALA A 127 -14.94 -19.19 7.22
N SER A 128 -15.03 -18.86 8.52
CA SER A 128 -15.94 -17.81 8.98
C SER A 128 -15.49 -16.41 8.52
N ILE A 129 -14.19 -16.15 8.46
CA ILE A 129 -13.64 -14.90 7.90
C ILE A 129 -13.96 -14.78 6.40
N PHE A 130 -13.70 -15.85 5.62
CA PHE A 130 -14.02 -15.89 4.19
C PHE A 130 -15.53 -15.68 3.94
N ARG A 131 -16.37 -16.30 4.75
CA ARG A 131 -17.83 -16.14 4.68
C ARG A 131 -18.24 -14.69 4.92
N GLN A 132 -17.76 -14.06 5.99
CA GLN A 132 -18.07 -12.65 6.29
C GLN A 132 -17.70 -11.72 5.13
N PHE A 133 -16.55 -11.95 4.50
CA PHE A 133 -16.04 -11.12 3.42
C PHE A 133 -16.96 -11.05 2.20
N TRP A 134 -17.46 -12.21 1.78
CA TRP A 134 -18.38 -12.30 0.64
C TRP A 134 -19.82 -12.01 1.03
N ASP A 135 -20.20 -12.26 2.28
CA ASP A 135 -21.53 -11.96 2.78
C ASP A 135 -21.76 -10.46 2.96
N ALA A 136 -20.70 -9.66 3.07
CA ALA A 136 -20.77 -8.20 2.98
C ALA A 136 -21.29 -7.69 1.62
N GLN A 137 -21.34 -8.56 0.60
CA GLN A 137 -21.95 -8.25 -0.69
C GLN A 137 -23.46 -8.49 -0.72
N ASN A 138 -23.99 -9.22 0.25
CA ASN A 138 -25.40 -9.55 0.34
C ASN A 138 -26.18 -8.42 1.04
N PRO A 139 -27.41 -8.12 0.58
CA PRO A 139 -28.34 -7.32 1.34
C PRO A 139 -28.74 -8.07 2.62
N ALA A 140 -29.27 -7.35 3.60
CA ALA A 140 -29.68 -7.89 4.89
C ALA A 140 -30.66 -9.07 4.76
N ALA A 141 -31.55 -9.05 3.75
CA ALA A 141 -32.50 -10.13 3.46
C ALA A 141 -31.84 -11.46 3.06
N LEU A 142 -30.57 -11.45 2.63
CA LEU A 142 -29.80 -12.63 2.19
C LEU A 142 -28.58 -12.91 3.08
N ALA A 143 -28.53 -12.31 4.26
CA ALA A 143 -27.42 -12.42 5.20
C ALA A 143 -27.15 -13.88 5.66
N LEU A 144 -25.88 -14.27 5.69
CA LEU A 144 -25.41 -15.57 6.19
C LEU A 144 -24.61 -15.48 7.50
N THR A 145 -24.27 -14.28 7.93
CA THR A 145 -23.50 -13.97 9.14
C THR A 145 -24.18 -12.85 9.95
N THR A 146 -23.54 -12.34 10.99
CA THR A 146 -24.00 -11.15 11.74
C THR A 146 -23.22 -9.88 11.38
N GLY A 147 -22.22 -9.98 10.49
CA GLY A 147 -21.35 -8.87 10.09
C GLY A 147 -22.02 -7.88 9.13
N ALA A 148 -21.21 -6.95 8.63
CA ALA A 148 -21.65 -5.88 7.73
C ALA A 148 -22.37 -6.39 6.47
N ARG A 149 -23.29 -5.57 5.95
CA ARG A 149 -24.07 -5.78 4.72
C ARG A 149 -23.95 -4.59 3.80
N CYS A 150 -24.06 -4.83 2.49
CA CYS A 150 -24.13 -3.74 1.50
C CYS A 150 -25.40 -2.87 1.65
N SER A 151 -26.47 -3.40 2.26
CA SER A 151 -27.73 -2.68 2.47
C SER A 151 -27.80 -2.00 3.85
N ASP A 152 -26.78 -2.10 4.69
CA ASP A 152 -26.74 -1.37 5.97
C ASP A 152 -26.74 0.16 5.71
N ASN A 153 -27.15 0.96 6.69
CA ASN A 153 -27.30 2.42 6.56
C ASN A 153 -28.14 2.82 5.32
N ALA A 154 -29.27 2.14 5.10
CA ALA A 154 -30.13 2.33 3.93
C ALA A 154 -29.39 2.16 2.58
N GLY A 155 -28.43 1.22 2.51
CA GLY A 155 -27.64 0.97 1.30
C GLY A 155 -26.61 2.05 1.03
N SER A 156 -26.06 2.66 2.09
CA SER A 156 -25.01 3.68 1.96
C SER A 156 -23.77 3.32 2.77
N LEU A 157 -22.63 3.76 2.29
CA LEU A 157 -21.38 3.72 3.03
C LEU A 157 -20.66 5.04 2.80
N ASN A 158 -20.28 5.70 3.90
CA ASN A 158 -19.68 7.03 3.90
C ASN A 158 -20.55 8.11 3.23
N GLY A 159 -21.88 7.97 3.36
CA GLY A 159 -22.85 8.93 2.83
C GLY A 159 -23.17 8.77 1.33
N PHE A 160 -22.58 7.79 0.64
CA PHE A 160 -22.86 7.51 -0.77
C PHE A 160 -23.48 6.13 -0.99
N PRO A 161 -24.24 5.92 -2.08
CA PRO A 161 -24.81 4.63 -2.44
C PRO A 161 -23.80 3.48 -2.52
N HIS A 162 -24.05 2.42 -1.75
CA HIS A 162 -23.24 1.20 -1.69
C HIS A 162 -23.92 0.09 -2.51
N ALA A 163 -23.27 -0.32 -3.61
CA ALA A 163 -23.83 -1.35 -4.47
C ALA A 163 -23.73 -2.75 -3.83
N CYS A 164 -24.86 -3.46 -3.78
CA CYS A 164 -24.92 -4.89 -3.46
C CYS A 164 -24.53 -5.77 -4.64
N ARG A 165 -24.02 -6.96 -4.35
CA ARG A 165 -23.79 -8.07 -5.31
C ARG A 165 -24.41 -9.35 -4.73
N PRO A 166 -25.75 -9.42 -4.68
CA PRO A 166 -26.46 -10.43 -3.90
C PRO A 166 -26.20 -11.86 -4.39
N ARG A 167 -26.52 -12.81 -3.51
CA ARG A 167 -26.58 -14.24 -3.76
C ARG A 167 -27.32 -14.58 -5.07
N GLY A 168 -26.77 -15.54 -5.83
CA GLY A 168 -27.02 -15.76 -7.27
C GLY A 168 -25.66 -16.00 -7.93
N PRO A 169 -25.51 -15.96 -9.26
CA PRO A 169 -24.19 -16.17 -9.87
C PRO A 169 -23.18 -15.03 -9.60
N GLU A 170 -23.49 -14.05 -8.73
CA GLU A 170 -22.65 -12.91 -8.40
C GLU A 170 -21.70 -13.16 -7.19
N GLU A 171 -21.15 -12.09 -6.60
CA GLU A 171 -20.11 -12.17 -5.58
C GLU A 171 -20.57 -12.68 -4.22
N GLY A 172 -21.79 -12.34 -3.79
CA GLY A 172 -22.36 -12.75 -2.50
C GLY A 172 -22.54 -14.27 -2.35
N GLY A 173 -22.60 -15.01 -3.46
CA GLY A 173 -22.69 -16.47 -3.47
C GLY A 173 -21.46 -17.20 -2.92
N GLU A 174 -20.30 -16.54 -2.81
CA GLU A 174 -19.09 -17.20 -2.25
C GLU A 174 -19.18 -17.44 -0.76
N ALA A 175 -20.04 -16.71 -0.06
CA ALA A 175 -20.28 -16.92 1.36
C ALA A 175 -20.98 -18.28 1.65
N GLU A 176 -21.49 -18.95 0.63
CA GLU A 176 -22.28 -20.16 0.77
C GLU A 176 -21.46 -21.44 0.97
N GLY A 177 -22.12 -22.43 1.57
CA GLY A 177 -21.61 -23.78 1.75
C GLY A 177 -21.12 -24.05 3.17
N SER A 178 -20.89 -25.34 3.44
CA SER A 178 -20.28 -25.77 4.70
C SER A 178 -18.84 -25.27 4.81
N ASP A 179 -18.31 -25.21 6.04
CA ASP A 179 -16.92 -24.84 6.27
C ASP A 179 -15.94 -25.75 5.52
N ALA A 180 -16.27 -27.04 5.37
CA ALA A 180 -15.49 -27.98 4.57
C ALA A 180 -15.45 -27.60 3.07
N ALA A 181 -16.58 -27.17 2.49
CA ALA A 181 -16.65 -26.73 1.11
C ALA A 181 -15.87 -25.41 0.89
N ILE A 182 -16.03 -24.44 1.79
CA ILE A 182 -15.26 -23.18 1.77
C ILE A 182 -13.76 -23.46 1.90
N ASN A 183 -13.35 -24.30 2.85
CA ASN A 183 -11.94 -24.68 3.03
C ASN A 183 -11.37 -25.36 1.79
N THR A 184 -12.16 -26.20 1.11
CA THR A 184 -11.74 -26.83 -0.16
C THR A 184 -11.49 -25.78 -1.25
N ARG A 185 -12.37 -24.79 -1.40
CA ARG A 185 -12.17 -23.67 -2.33
C ARG A 185 -10.91 -22.86 -2.00
N MET A 186 -10.70 -22.53 -0.71
CA MET A 186 -9.58 -21.72 -0.24
C MET A 186 -8.22 -22.42 -0.26
N ASN A 187 -8.20 -23.75 -0.15
CA ASN A 187 -6.98 -24.54 -0.32
C ASN A 187 -6.41 -24.39 -1.73
N GLY A 188 -7.29 -24.27 -2.72
CA GLY A 188 -6.92 -24.02 -4.09
C GLY A 188 -6.33 -25.25 -4.77
N THR A 189 -7.09 -25.87 -5.67
CA THR A 189 -6.55 -26.91 -6.57
C THR A 189 -6.52 -26.35 -7.97
N LEU A 190 -5.35 -26.39 -8.63
CA LEU A 190 -5.20 -25.90 -9.99
C LEU A 190 -6.15 -26.65 -10.92
N GLY A 191 -6.95 -25.91 -11.71
CA GLY A 191 -7.95 -26.48 -12.60
C GLY A 191 -9.24 -26.96 -11.93
N ALA A 192 -9.35 -26.92 -10.60
CA ALA A 192 -10.61 -27.21 -9.93
C ALA A 192 -11.56 -25.99 -9.96
N PRO A 193 -12.87 -26.20 -10.16
CA PRO A 193 -13.83 -25.10 -10.23
C PRO A 193 -13.88 -24.32 -8.92
N GLN A 194 -13.99 -23.00 -9.02
CA GLN A 194 -14.12 -22.07 -7.89
C GLN A 194 -12.94 -22.08 -6.90
N SER A 195 -11.79 -22.66 -7.30
CA SER A 195 -10.59 -22.72 -6.47
C SER A 195 -9.87 -21.37 -6.40
N TRP A 196 -9.41 -21.01 -5.21
CA TRP A 196 -8.62 -19.81 -4.94
C TRP A 196 -7.14 -20.16 -4.94
N LEU A 197 -6.38 -19.64 -5.90
CA LEU A 197 -4.94 -19.88 -6.00
C LEU A 197 -4.15 -18.64 -5.60
N PRO A 198 -2.98 -18.79 -4.95
CA PRO A 198 -2.01 -17.72 -4.88
C PRO A 198 -1.53 -17.39 -6.29
N LEU A 199 -1.59 -16.11 -6.66
CA LEU A 199 -1.13 -15.60 -7.95
C LEU A 199 0.22 -14.88 -7.83
N ALA A 200 0.42 -14.17 -6.72
CA ALA A 200 1.64 -13.40 -6.51
C ALA A 200 1.92 -13.08 -5.04
N ILE A 201 3.22 -12.94 -4.74
CA ILE A 201 3.75 -12.37 -3.50
C ILE A 201 4.51 -11.09 -3.87
N VAL A 202 4.11 -9.95 -3.30
CA VAL A 202 4.55 -8.63 -3.78
C VAL A 202 5.28 -7.86 -2.69
N ASN A 203 6.45 -7.34 -3.04
CA ASN A 203 7.20 -6.38 -2.27
C ASN A 203 6.75 -4.96 -2.61
N ARG A 204 6.21 -4.24 -1.63
CA ARG A 204 5.97 -2.80 -1.74
C ARG A 204 6.73 -2.04 -0.66
N ILE A 205 8.02 -2.30 -0.51
CA ILE A 205 8.94 -1.46 0.30
C ILE A 205 8.96 -0.01 -0.20
N ASP A 206 8.66 0.18 -1.48
CA ASP A 206 8.26 1.44 -2.07
C ASP A 206 6.92 1.97 -1.53
N LEU A 207 6.41 1.50 -0.40
CA LEU A 207 5.33 2.16 0.33
C LEU A 207 5.73 2.52 1.74
N ALA A 208 7.02 2.38 2.07
CA ALA A 208 7.55 2.85 3.32
C ALA A 208 7.18 4.33 3.51
N HIS A 209 6.62 4.63 4.67
CA HIS A 209 6.25 5.98 5.07
C HIS A 209 7.48 6.91 4.96
N GLU A 210 7.30 8.15 4.51
CA GLU A 210 8.42 9.09 4.27
C GLU A 210 9.28 9.33 5.52
N GLY A 211 8.67 9.34 6.71
CA GLY A 211 9.35 9.34 8.01
C GLY A 211 9.62 7.96 8.62
N TRP A 212 9.69 6.89 7.83
CA TRP A 212 10.06 5.52 8.25
C TRP A 212 9.29 4.99 9.47
N ARG A 213 8.00 5.30 9.57
CA ARG A 213 7.10 4.72 10.59
C ARG A 213 6.79 3.24 10.32
N ASN A 214 6.86 2.85 9.06
CA ASN A 214 6.66 1.49 8.57
C ASN A 214 7.67 1.19 7.46
N CYS A 215 7.77 -0.09 7.11
CA CYS A 215 8.63 -0.62 6.08
C CYS A 215 7.85 -0.94 4.80
N GLY A 216 6.78 -0.18 4.55
CA GLY A 216 5.93 -0.33 3.39
C GLY A 216 4.89 -1.43 3.53
N GLU A 217 4.39 -1.88 2.39
CA GLU A 217 3.35 -2.90 2.30
C GLU A 217 3.88 -4.17 1.65
N PHE A 218 3.30 -5.30 2.01
CA PHE A 218 3.65 -6.58 1.42
C PHE A 218 2.37 -7.34 1.14
N ARG A 219 2.29 -7.96 -0.05
CA ARG A 219 1.01 -8.44 -0.56
C ARG A 219 1.00 -9.93 -0.85
N LEU A 220 -0.10 -10.57 -0.49
CA LEU A 220 -0.51 -11.87 -1.03
C LEU A 220 -1.73 -11.64 -1.93
N VAL A 221 -1.61 -12.03 -3.20
CA VAL A 221 -2.65 -11.89 -4.21
C VAL A 221 -3.23 -13.28 -4.48
N TYR A 222 -4.55 -13.39 -4.38
CA TYR A 222 -5.31 -14.59 -4.66
C TYR A 222 -6.27 -14.37 -5.82
N GLY A 223 -6.43 -15.37 -6.67
CA GLY A 223 -7.37 -15.37 -7.78
C GLY A 223 -8.22 -16.62 -7.79
N GLN A 224 -9.51 -16.46 -8.05
CA GLN A 224 -10.39 -17.58 -8.30
C GLN A 224 -10.23 -18.07 -9.74
N GLN A 225 -10.07 -19.38 -9.89
CA GLN A 225 -10.20 -20.05 -11.19
C GLN A 225 -11.64 -20.52 -11.39
N ILE A 226 -12.27 -20.06 -12.47
CA ILE A 226 -13.49 -20.64 -13.01
C ILE A 226 -13.13 -21.26 -14.36
N LEU A 227 -13.38 -22.56 -14.51
CA LEU A 227 -13.02 -23.32 -15.71
C LEU A 227 -13.64 -22.67 -16.95
N ALA A 228 -12.77 -22.35 -17.92
CA ALA A 228 -13.18 -21.93 -19.25
C ALA A 228 -13.95 -23.09 -19.91
N GLY A 229 -15.22 -22.87 -20.22
CA GLY A 229 -16.09 -23.92 -20.79
C GLY A 229 -17.59 -23.63 -20.68
N LEU A 230 -18.00 -22.72 -19.79
CA LEU A 230 -19.39 -22.28 -19.65
C LEU A 230 -19.72 -21.00 -20.45
N GLY A 231 -19.13 -20.84 -21.65
CA GLY A 231 -19.58 -19.87 -22.66
C GLY A 231 -19.48 -18.37 -22.34
N GLY A 232 -18.95 -17.97 -21.19
CA GLY A 232 -18.74 -16.56 -20.82
C GLY A 232 -17.26 -16.27 -20.52
N VAL A 233 -16.81 -15.07 -20.86
CA VAL A 233 -15.52 -14.51 -20.43
C VAL A 233 -15.38 -14.76 -18.93
N GLY A 234 -14.46 -15.64 -18.54
CA GLY A 234 -14.50 -16.33 -17.25
C GLY A 234 -14.70 -15.39 -16.06
N SER A 235 -15.83 -15.56 -15.36
CA SER A 235 -16.09 -15.00 -14.05
C SER A 235 -14.86 -15.23 -13.17
N ARG A 236 -14.18 -14.17 -12.72
CA ARG A 236 -12.99 -14.27 -11.87
C ARG A 236 -13.13 -13.29 -10.73
N ASN A 237 -12.59 -13.63 -9.57
CA ASN A 237 -12.48 -12.69 -8.46
C ASN A 237 -11.05 -12.73 -7.92
N LEU A 238 -10.61 -11.61 -7.37
CA LEU A 238 -9.34 -11.55 -6.66
C LEU A 238 -9.54 -11.06 -5.24
N ILE A 239 -8.71 -11.58 -4.34
CA ILE A 239 -8.54 -11.09 -2.98
C ILE A 239 -7.08 -10.68 -2.83
N ILE A 240 -6.85 -9.48 -2.31
CA ILE A 240 -5.50 -9.00 -2.03
C ILE A 240 -5.41 -8.64 -0.55
N PHE A 241 -4.44 -9.22 0.14
CA PHE A 241 -4.02 -8.79 1.47
C PHE A 241 -2.81 -7.88 1.30
N GLU A 242 -2.91 -6.63 1.70
CA GLU A 242 -1.85 -5.62 1.61
C GLU A 242 -1.43 -5.18 3.02
N GLY A 243 -0.58 -6.00 3.65
CA GLY A 243 -0.18 -5.80 5.04
C GLY A 243 0.87 -4.71 5.16
N VAL A 244 0.59 -3.67 5.95
CA VAL A 244 1.60 -2.65 6.29
C VAL A 244 2.48 -3.21 7.38
N LEU A 245 3.79 -3.28 7.11
CA LEU A 245 4.74 -3.83 8.05
C LEU A 245 5.31 -2.71 8.93
N PRO A 246 5.02 -2.66 10.24
CA PRO A 246 5.52 -1.62 11.11
C PRO A 246 7.04 -1.69 11.24
N ASN A 247 7.67 -0.53 11.42
CA ASN A 247 9.11 -0.45 11.64
C ASN A 247 9.42 -0.72 13.12
N PRO A 248 10.31 -1.68 13.46
CA PRO A 248 10.76 -1.91 14.85
C PRO A 248 11.35 -0.68 15.52
N THR A 249 11.95 0.21 14.74
CA THR A 249 12.53 1.49 15.19
C THR A 249 11.89 2.63 14.39
N PRO A 250 10.63 2.99 14.69
CA PRO A 250 9.87 3.92 13.87
C PRO A 250 10.50 5.32 13.89
N GLY A 251 10.60 5.94 12.70
CA GLY A 251 11.35 7.19 12.53
C GLY A 251 12.73 6.98 11.92
N CYS A 252 13.11 5.72 11.69
CA CYS A 252 14.48 5.34 11.48
C CYS A 252 14.62 4.33 10.34
N ARG A 253 15.29 4.74 9.25
CA ARG A 253 15.34 3.94 8.02
C ARG A 253 16.03 2.59 8.19
N SER A 254 17.09 2.53 9.00
CA SER A 254 17.88 1.32 9.22
C SER A 254 17.06 0.19 9.85
N GLY A 255 15.98 0.51 10.58
CA GLY A 255 15.03 -0.48 11.09
C GLY A 255 14.37 -1.32 10.00
N CYS A 256 14.16 -0.77 8.80
CA CYS A 256 13.56 -1.48 7.67
C CYS A 256 14.57 -2.26 6.81
N ARG A 257 15.86 -2.13 7.08
CA ARG A 257 16.92 -2.71 6.26
C ARG A 257 16.90 -4.25 6.22
N PRO A 258 16.63 -4.99 7.31
CA PRO A 258 16.51 -6.45 7.25
C PRO A 258 15.49 -6.91 6.21
N VAL A 259 14.38 -6.17 6.05
CA VAL A 259 13.34 -6.45 5.06
C VAL A 259 13.88 -6.24 3.64
N MET A 260 14.54 -5.11 3.39
CA MET A 260 15.16 -4.83 2.08
C MET A 260 16.19 -5.90 1.68
N GLN A 261 17.02 -6.32 2.64
CA GLN A 261 18.06 -7.32 2.42
C GLN A 261 17.48 -8.71 2.16
N MET A 262 16.43 -9.10 2.89
CA MET A 262 15.70 -10.33 2.62
C MET A 262 15.18 -10.34 1.18
N TRP A 263 14.50 -9.27 0.75
CA TRP A 263 14.00 -9.17 -0.61
C TRP A 263 15.12 -9.19 -1.65
N LYS A 264 16.23 -8.47 -1.43
CA LYS A 264 17.45 -8.55 -2.29
C LYS A 264 17.95 -9.98 -2.42
N SER A 265 17.99 -10.74 -1.32
CA SER A 265 18.55 -12.10 -1.31
C SER A 265 17.80 -13.07 -2.24
N LEU A 266 16.50 -12.84 -2.48
CA LEU A 266 15.71 -13.68 -3.38
C LEU A 266 16.21 -13.65 -4.83
N SER A 267 16.83 -12.55 -5.27
CA SER A 267 17.43 -12.45 -6.61
C SER A 267 18.59 -13.44 -6.80
N ALA A 268 19.34 -13.74 -5.73
CA ALA A 268 20.44 -14.71 -5.75
C ALA A 268 19.99 -16.16 -5.57
N MET A 269 18.75 -16.40 -5.13
CA MET A 269 18.24 -17.75 -4.87
C MET A 269 17.76 -18.40 -6.18
N ALA A 270 18.50 -19.39 -6.66
CA ALA A 270 18.11 -20.19 -7.82
C ALA A 270 16.96 -21.16 -7.51
N SER A 271 16.95 -21.75 -6.30
CA SER A 271 15.94 -22.72 -5.86
C SER A 271 14.60 -22.05 -5.56
N PRO A 272 13.50 -22.42 -6.26
CA PRO A 272 12.15 -21.96 -5.92
C PRO A 272 11.74 -22.36 -4.50
N THR A 273 12.16 -23.54 -4.03
CA THR A 273 11.86 -24.02 -2.68
C THR A 273 12.51 -23.18 -1.60
N ASP A 274 13.75 -22.73 -1.81
CA ASP A 274 14.43 -21.85 -0.85
C ASP A 274 13.82 -20.45 -0.85
N ARG A 275 13.47 -19.92 -2.03
CA ARG A 275 12.71 -18.66 -2.14
C ARG A 275 11.40 -18.76 -1.39
N ALA A 276 10.64 -19.83 -1.60
CA ALA A 276 9.36 -20.07 -0.96
C ALA A 276 9.50 -20.18 0.56
N ALA A 277 10.52 -20.88 1.06
CA ALA A 277 10.79 -20.95 2.50
C ALA A 277 11.10 -19.58 3.12
N LYS A 278 11.88 -18.73 2.42
CA LYS A 278 12.19 -17.39 2.91
C LYS A 278 10.98 -16.46 2.92
N LEU A 279 10.12 -16.57 1.90
CA LEU A 279 8.86 -15.84 1.82
C LEU A 279 7.86 -16.32 2.89
N GLU A 280 7.78 -17.63 3.13
CA GLU A 280 6.94 -18.23 4.16
C GLU A 280 7.33 -17.73 5.56
N GLU A 281 8.63 -17.74 5.88
CA GLU A 281 9.18 -17.18 7.12
C GLU A 281 8.73 -15.72 7.27
N PHE A 282 8.91 -14.89 6.25
CA PHE A 282 8.55 -13.47 6.31
C PHE A 282 7.04 -13.24 6.52
N PHE A 283 6.19 -13.99 5.80
CA PHE A 283 4.74 -13.75 5.81
C PHE A 283 4.01 -14.39 6.99
N TYR A 284 4.45 -15.55 7.48
CA TYR A 284 3.73 -16.33 8.50
C TYR A 284 4.47 -16.48 9.84
N THR A 285 5.79 -16.27 9.87
CA THR A 285 6.59 -16.30 11.11
C THR A 285 7.05 -14.92 11.56
N GLY A 286 7.45 -14.06 10.62
CA GLY A 286 8.12 -12.79 10.86
C GLY A 286 9.64 -12.91 10.87
N LEU A 287 10.32 -11.83 10.49
CA LEU A 287 11.77 -11.71 10.63
C LEU A 287 12.15 -11.34 12.08
N PRO A 288 13.41 -11.50 12.51
CA PRO A 288 13.85 -10.99 13.81
C PRO A 288 13.51 -9.50 13.97
N GLY A 289 12.77 -9.15 15.02
CA GLY A 289 12.29 -7.79 15.23
C GLY A 289 11.10 -7.39 14.35
N PHE A 290 10.37 -8.33 13.76
CA PHE A 290 9.15 -8.08 13.02
C PHE A 290 8.07 -9.11 13.38
N ARG A 291 6.81 -8.69 13.36
CA ARG A 291 5.67 -9.62 13.28
C ARG A 291 5.62 -10.26 11.89
N PRO A 292 4.95 -11.41 11.71
CA PRO A 292 4.60 -11.90 10.38
C PRO A 292 3.83 -10.84 9.60
N VAL A 293 4.06 -10.73 8.29
CA VAL A 293 3.27 -9.80 7.44
C VAL A 293 1.78 -10.10 7.58
N VAL A 294 1.39 -11.37 7.59
CA VAL A 294 0.01 -11.80 7.87
C VAL A 294 -0.24 -11.71 9.37
N HIS A 295 -0.57 -10.50 9.82
CA HIS A 295 -0.98 -10.19 11.18
C HIS A 295 -2.21 -9.30 11.16
N VAL A 296 -3.18 -9.57 12.05
CA VAL A 296 -4.47 -8.86 12.07
C VAL A 296 -4.32 -7.34 12.17
N ASP A 297 -3.41 -6.86 13.02
CA ASP A 297 -3.14 -5.42 13.16
C ASP A 297 -2.53 -4.76 11.91
N HIS A 298 -1.95 -5.53 10.98
CA HIS A 298 -1.42 -4.97 9.72
C HIS A 298 -2.54 -4.61 8.73
N TYR A 299 -3.79 -4.96 9.05
CA TYR A 299 -5.00 -4.67 8.27
C TYR A 299 -6.07 -3.92 9.09
N SER A 300 -5.79 -3.57 10.35
CA SER A 300 -6.81 -3.11 11.30
C SER A 300 -7.12 -1.63 11.14
N ALA A 301 -8.33 -1.17 11.45
CA ALA A 301 -8.73 0.22 11.27
C ALA A 301 -7.84 1.26 12.01
N LYS A 302 -7.17 0.85 13.09
CA LYS A 302 -6.26 1.69 13.88
C LYS A 302 -4.77 1.49 13.52
N GLY A 303 -4.49 0.52 12.65
CA GLY A 303 -3.17 -0.02 12.41
C GLY A 303 -2.52 -0.55 13.70
N VAL A 304 -1.19 -0.50 13.73
CA VAL A 304 -0.43 -0.76 14.95
C VAL A 304 -0.25 0.56 15.69
N THR A 305 -0.70 0.67 16.93
CA THR A 305 -0.45 1.86 17.79
C THR A 305 0.57 1.56 18.88
N GLY A 306 1.48 2.50 19.15
CA GLY A 306 2.43 2.44 20.28
C GLY A 306 3.89 2.67 19.88
N THR A 307 4.82 2.23 20.76
CA THR A 307 6.28 2.22 20.55
C THR A 307 6.71 1.43 19.30
N TYR A 308 5.87 0.48 18.88
CA TYR A 308 5.97 -0.18 17.58
C TYR A 308 5.18 0.66 16.59
N GLY A 309 5.89 1.45 15.79
CA GLY A 309 5.40 2.61 15.04
C GLY A 309 3.91 2.62 14.74
N ALA A 310 3.23 3.71 15.15
CA ALA A 310 1.95 4.12 14.58
C ALA A 310 2.08 4.03 13.06
N SER A 311 1.66 2.93 12.45
CA SER A 311 1.84 2.68 11.03
C SER A 311 0.45 2.60 10.50
N GLY A 312 0.07 3.55 9.65
CA GLY A 312 -1.30 3.62 9.16
C GLY A 312 -1.76 2.26 8.68
N SER A 313 -3.05 1.99 8.77
CA SER A 313 -3.64 0.69 8.50
C SER A 313 -3.39 0.15 7.07
N GLY A 314 -2.93 -1.09 6.91
CA GLY A 314 -2.93 -1.81 5.63
C GLY A 314 -4.33 -2.29 5.25
N GLN A 315 -4.51 -2.95 4.10
CA GLN A 315 -5.86 -3.15 3.53
C GLN A 315 -6.08 -4.55 3.00
N ILE A 316 -7.35 -4.96 2.99
CA ILE A 316 -7.80 -6.17 2.31
C ILE A 316 -8.76 -5.72 1.20
N ARG A 317 -8.57 -6.18 -0.03
CA ARG A 317 -9.37 -5.74 -1.18
C ARG A 317 -9.92 -6.88 -1.99
N THR A 318 -11.10 -6.65 -2.55
CA THR A 318 -11.68 -7.50 -3.59
C THR A 318 -11.61 -6.83 -4.94
N ASN A 319 -11.34 -7.60 -5.98
CA ASN A 319 -11.66 -7.23 -7.35
C ASN A 319 -12.71 -8.21 -7.85
N GLN A 320 -13.86 -7.69 -8.23
CA GLN A 320 -15.09 -8.45 -8.42
C GLN A 320 -15.48 -8.42 -9.90
N PHE A 321 -15.52 -9.58 -10.57
CA PHE A 321 -15.82 -9.68 -12.01
C PHE A 321 -16.93 -10.70 -12.34
N ARG A 322 -17.61 -11.28 -11.34
CA ARG A 322 -18.50 -12.42 -11.55
C ARG A 322 -19.94 -12.07 -11.88
N ALA A 323 -20.36 -10.83 -11.72
CA ALA A 323 -21.77 -10.53 -11.87
C ALA A 323 -22.24 -10.74 -13.35
N ILE A 324 -23.33 -11.49 -13.54
CA ILE A 324 -23.78 -12.05 -14.84
C ILE A 324 -24.77 -11.12 -15.58
N SER A 325 -25.28 -10.10 -14.91
CA SER A 325 -26.21 -9.14 -15.51
C SER A 325 -25.53 -8.28 -16.61
N PRO A 326 -26.22 -7.92 -17.71
CA PRO A 326 -25.71 -6.92 -18.66
C PRO A 326 -25.36 -5.63 -17.91
N GLY A 327 -24.07 -5.24 -17.91
CA GLY A 327 -23.58 -4.12 -17.10
C GLY A 327 -22.97 -4.50 -15.75
N SER A 328 -22.87 -5.79 -15.43
CA SER A 328 -22.13 -6.26 -14.27
C SER A 328 -20.64 -6.32 -14.56
N ARG A 329 -19.99 -5.27 -14.08
CA ARG A 329 -18.64 -4.85 -14.42
C ARG A 329 -17.73 -4.93 -13.20
N TRP A 330 -16.42 -4.85 -13.47
CA TRP A 330 -15.41 -4.79 -12.43
C TRP A 330 -15.77 -3.77 -11.35
N MET A 331 -15.71 -4.24 -10.12
CA MET A 331 -15.88 -3.44 -8.91
C MET A 331 -14.75 -3.77 -7.93
N LEU A 332 -14.25 -2.75 -7.25
CA LEU A 332 -13.31 -2.90 -6.14
C LEU A 332 -13.94 -2.44 -4.82
N LYS A 333 -13.80 -3.26 -3.78
CA LYS A 333 -14.15 -2.91 -2.40
C LYS A 333 -12.95 -3.12 -1.48
N GLU A 334 -12.83 -2.26 -0.47
CA GLU A 334 -11.79 -2.32 0.57
C GLU A 334 -12.38 -2.69 1.92
N PHE A 335 -11.61 -3.41 2.72
CA PHE A 335 -11.97 -3.91 4.04
C PHE A 335 -10.85 -3.70 5.04
N LYS A 336 -11.23 -3.55 6.30
CA LYS A 336 -10.34 -3.54 7.47
C LYS A 336 -10.71 -4.65 8.44
N THR A 337 -9.71 -5.14 9.17
CA THR A 337 -9.95 -6.02 10.31
C THR A 337 -10.38 -5.19 11.53
N VAL A 338 -11.33 -5.72 12.29
CA VAL A 338 -11.84 -5.11 13.52
C VAL A 338 -11.95 -6.20 14.59
N LEU A 339 -11.14 -6.08 15.63
CA LEU A 339 -11.27 -6.90 16.84
C LEU A 339 -11.90 -6.04 17.94
N ASP A 340 -13.22 -6.07 18.06
CA ASP A 340 -13.97 -5.28 19.04
C ASP A 340 -14.14 -6.05 20.36
N CYS A 341 -13.56 -5.52 21.42
CA CYS A 341 -13.68 -6.00 22.80
C CYS A 341 -14.51 -5.06 23.68
N GLY A 342 -15.39 -4.23 23.09
CA GLY A 342 -16.41 -3.47 23.82
C GLY A 342 -17.44 -4.34 24.55
N SER A 343 -17.52 -5.61 24.15
CA SER A 343 -18.24 -6.68 24.85
C SER A 343 -17.34 -7.91 25.03
N SER A 344 -17.68 -8.80 25.96
CA SER A 344 -17.02 -10.10 26.15
C SER A 344 -17.98 -11.24 25.76
N PRO A 345 -17.55 -12.24 24.95
CA PRO A 345 -16.25 -12.29 24.27
C PRO A 345 -16.10 -11.18 23.22
N CYS A 346 -14.86 -10.92 22.79
CA CYS A 346 -14.61 -9.97 21.70
C CYS A 346 -15.20 -10.51 20.38
N LYS A 347 -15.48 -9.60 19.45
CA LYS A 347 -15.97 -9.92 18.10
C LYS A 347 -14.88 -9.60 17.07
N PHE A 348 -14.60 -10.54 16.17
CA PHE A 348 -13.69 -10.32 15.04
C PHE A 348 -14.48 -10.20 13.74
N GLU A 349 -14.29 -9.09 13.03
CA GLU A 349 -15.02 -8.78 11.80
C GLU A 349 -14.11 -8.20 10.71
N LEU A 350 -14.54 -8.40 9.45
CA LEU A 350 -14.07 -7.61 8.31
C LEU A 350 -15.10 -6.54 7.98
N THR A 351 -14.71 -5.29 8.14
CA THR A 351 -15.60 -4.14 7.94
C THR A 351 -15.31 -3.48 6.60
N PRO A 352 -16.31 -3.32 5.71
CA PRO A 352 -16.13 -2.61 4.45
C PRO A 352 -15.85 -1.14 4.71
N ILE A 353 -14.96 -0.54 3.94
CA ILE A 353 -14.64 0.89 4.02
C ILE A 353 -14.51 1.48 2.61
N PRO A 354 -14.67 2.81 2.45
CA PRO A 354 -14.39 3.47 1.20
C PRO A 354 -12.94 3.18 0.74
N PRO A 355 -12.71 2.69 -0.48
CA PRO A 355 -11.38 2.71 -1.06
C PRO A 355 -10.86 4.14 -1.09
N LYS A 356 -9.63 4.32 -0.62
CA LYS A 356 -9.00 5.65 -0.61
C LYS A 356 -8.81 6.18 -2.03
N LEU A 357 -8.79 7.52 -2.16
CA LEU A 357 -8.55 8.26 -3.41
C LEU A 357 -9.50 7.88 -4.55
N THR A 358 -10.70 7.48 -4.18
CA THR A 358 -11.78 7.17 -5.11
C THR A 358 -12.93 8.10 -4.74
N PRO A 359 -12.82 9.44 -4.94
CA PRO A 359 -13.91 10.35 -4.62
C PRO A 359 -15.18 9.99 -5.40
N TRP A 360 -16.33 10.29 -4.82
CA TRP A 360 -17.59 10.17 -5.54
C TRP A 360 -17.62 11.11 -6.76
N GLY A 361 -17.87 10.57 -7.95
CA GLY A 361 -17.68 11.34 -9.18
C GLY A 361 -18.58 12.57 -9.32
N GLU A 362 -19.80 12.58 -8.76
CA GLU A 362 -20.65 13.78 -8.80
C GLU A 362 -20.02 14.98 -8.07
N LEU A 363 -19.07 14.76 -7.16
CA LEU A 363 -18.33 15.86 -6.53
C LEU A 363 -17.50 16.66 -7.54
N TRP A 364 -17.19 16.11 -8.72
CA TRP A 364 -16.52 16.81 -9.82
C TRP A 364 -17.45 17.71 -10.65
N ASN A 365 -18.77 17.59 -10.47
CA ASN A 365 -19.74 18.42 -11.17
C ASN A 365 -19.99 19.71 -10.39
N GLU A 366 -19.71 20.86 -10.99
CA GLU A 366 -19.88 22.15 -10.32
C GLU A 366 -21.33 22.50 -10.01
N ASP A 367 -22.29 22.03 -10.79
CA ASP A 367 -23.71 22.28 -10.52
C ASP A 367 -24.14 21.67 -9.17
N VAL A 368 -23.47 20.58 -8.75
CA VAL A 368 -23.67 19.98 -7.43
C VAL A 368 -23.21 20.91 -6.31
N ALA A 369 -22.05 21.56 -6.47
CA ALA A 369 -21.53 22.52 -5.49
C ALA A 369 -22.32 23.84 -5.45
N ASN A 370 -23.00 24.18 -6.54
CA ASN A 370 -23.76 25.42 -6.70
C ASN A 370 -25.27 25.26 -6.52
N SER A 371 -25.77 24.06 -6.25
CA SER A 371 -27.20 23.79 -6.02
C SER A 371 -27.50 23.65 -4.52
N PRO A 372 -28.07 24.67 -3.84
CA PRO A 372 -28.33 24.62 -2.40
C PRO A 372 -29.31 23.51 -1.99
N ALA A 373 -30.13 23.04 -2.93
CA ALA A 373 -31.07 21.94 -2.71
C ALA A 373 -30.42 20.56 -2.85
N HIS A 374 -29.19 20.47 -3.38
CA HIS A 374 -28.52 19.20 -3.59
C HIS A 374 -27.92 18.67 -2.27
N PRO A 375 -28.17 17.42 -1.85
CA PRO A 375 -27.69 16.90 -0.58
C PRO A 375 -26.15 16.83 -0.48
N LEU A 376 -25.46 16.72 -1.61
CA LEU A 376 -23.99 16.72 -1.68
C LEU A 376 -23.35 18.12 -1.78
N GLN A 377 -24.13 19.21 -1.80
CA GLN A 377 -23.62 20.57 -2.03
C GLN A 377 -22.40 20.95 -1.16
N PRO A 378 -22.45 20.87 0.19
CA PRO A 378 -21.32 21.30 1.01
C PRO A 378 -20.09 20.41 0.82
N LEU A 379 -20.33 19.13 0.51
CA LEU A 379 -19.28 18.14 0.28
C LEU A 379 -18.59 18.38 -1.08
N ALA A 380 -19.35 18.68 -2.13
CA ALA A 380 -18.81 19.03 -3.45
C ALA A 380 -18.04 20.35 -3.40
N GLN A 381 -18.54 21.37 -2.70
CA GLN A 381 -17.83 22.64 -2.55
C GLN A 381 -16.48 22.45 -1.84
N ALA A 382 -16.45 21.68 -0.74
CA ALA A 382 -15.21 21.36 -0.04
C ALA A 382 -14.24 20.57 -0.94
N PHE A 383 -14.73 19.52 -1.62
CA PHE A 383 -13.93 18.70 -2.53
C PHE A 383 -13.30 19.51 -3.66
N GLN A 384 -14.09 20.35 -4.34
CA GLN A 384 -13.66 21.13 -5.50
C GLN A 384 -12.61 22.18 -5.11
N ASN A 385 -12.83 22.90 -4.02
CA ASN A 385 -11.86 23.87 -3.48
C ASN A 385 -10.52 23.18 -3.15
N ASN A 386 -10.58 22.02 -2.50
CA ASN A 386 -9.39 21.25 -2.13
C ASN A 386 -8.66 20.68 -3.34
N THR A 387 -9.39 20.24 -4.37
CA THR A 387 -8.81 19.68 -5.59
C THR A 387 -8.12 20.78 -6.41
N ALA A 388 -8.76 21.95 -6.55
CA ALA A 388 -8.19 23.11 -7.24
C ALA A 388 -6.88 23.60 -6.61
N ALA A 389 -6.76 23.52 -5.28
CA ALA A 389 -5.54 23.88 -4.55
C ALA A 389 -4.34 22.92 -4.76
N GLN A 390 -4.57 21.77 -5.41
CA GLN A 390 -3.59 20.68 -5.56
C GLN A 390 -3.16 20.44 -7.01
N THR A 391 -3.46 21.37 -7.92
CA THR A 391 -3.10 21.27 -9.35
C THR A 391 -1.60 21.05 -9.59
N SER A 392 -0.72 21.50 -8.69
CA SER A 392 0.73 21.28 -8.80
C SER A 392 1.18 19.83 -8.57
N LEU A 393 0.44 19.07 -7.76
CA LEU A 393 0.72 17.66 -7.53
C LEU A 393 0.21 16.80 -8.70
N LEU A 394 -0.98 17.12 -9.23
CA LEU A 394 -1.51 16.49 -10.43
C LEU A 394 -0.70 16.88 -11.68
N GLY A 395 -0.21 18.12 -11.75
CA GLY A 395 0.60 18.65 -12.83
C GLY A 395 2.07 18.20 -12.85
N ASN A 396 2.48 17.30 -11.95
CA ASN A 396 3.87 16.85 -11.89
C ASN A 396 4.31 16.22 -13.23
N PRO A 397 5.46 16.58 -13.81
CA PRO A 397 5.88 16.02 -15.09
C PRO A 397 6.38 14.58 -15.01
N ALA A 398 6.66 14.04 -13.82
CA ALA A 398 6.99 12.62 -13.68
C ALA A 398 5.69 11.81 -13.53
N LEU A 399 5.49 10.80 -14.39
CA LEU A 399 4.33 9.90 -14.37
C LEU A 399 4.13 9.31 -12.97
N MET A 400 5.25 8.93 -12.38
CA MET A 400 5.34 8.38 -11.04
C MET A 400 5.32 9.45 -9.94
N ARG A 401 4.76 10.63 -10.20
CA ARG A 401 4.59 11.70 -9.19
C ARG A 401 3.27 12.47 -9.30
N PHE A 402 2.37 12.08 -10.21
CA PHE A 402 0.98 12.55 -10.22
C PHE A 402 0.28 12.25 -8.90
N GLY A 403 -0.18 13.24 -8.14
CA GLY A 403 -0.89 12.93 -6.91
C GLY A 403 -1.86 14.02 -6.50
N TYR A 404 -2.75 13.69 -5.57
CA TYR A 404 -3.53 14.63 -4.78
C TYR A 404 -4.14 13.88 -3.58
N ALA A 405 -4.55 14.64 -2.58
CA ALA A 405 -5.21 14.18 -1.36
C ALA A 405 -6.73 14.21 -1.54
N VAL A 406 -7.41 13.16 -1.06
CA VAL A 406 -8.87 13.02 -1.03
C VAL A 406 -9.28 12.55 0.36
N SER A 407 -9.85 13.49 1.11
CA SER A 407 -10.30 13.22 2.47
C SER A 407 -11.39 12.17 2.50
N LEU A 408 -11.37 11.36 3.56
CA LEU A 408 -12.27 10.22 3.73
C LEU A 408 -13.73 10.52 3.40
N PRO A 409 -14.34 11.64 3.86
CA PRO A 409 -15.75 11.94 3.56
C PRO A 409 -16.09 12.06 2.08
N HIS A 410 -15.10 12.30 1.21
CA HIS A 410 -15.32 12.40 -0.24
C HIS A 410 -15.25 11.03 -0.95
N ASN A 411 -14.64 10.01 -0.33
CA ASN A 411 -14.44 8.72 -0.97
C ASN A 411 -15.74 7.93 -1.12
N ALA A 412 -15.95 7.41 -2.32
CA ALA A 412 -17.02 6.50 -2.64
C ALA A 412 -16.83 5.14 -1.94
N PRO A 413 -17.92 4.39 -1.69
CA PRO A 413 -17.89 3.10 -0.99
C PRO A 413 -17.26 1.96 -1.80
N GLN A 414 -17.09 2.14 -3.09
CA GLN A 414 -16.45 1.21 -4.01
C GLN A 414 -15.81 1.97 -5.17
N SER A 415 -15.05 1.29 -6.02
CA SER A 415 -14.62 1.82 -7.32
C SER A 415 -15.23 0.98 -8.45
N PHE A 416 -15.57 1.65 -9.56
CA PHE A 416 -16.33 1.08 -10.68
C PHE A 416 -15.75 1.48 -12.03
N SER A 417 -15.66 0.50 -12.94
CA SER A 417 -14.97 0.68 -14.22
C SER A 417 -15.80 1.25 -15.38
N GLN A 418 -17.12 1.50 -15.27
CA GLN A 418 -17.89 2.04 -16.41
C GLN A 418 -19.00 3.01 -16.00
N ALA A 419 -19.47 3.80 -16.98
CA ALA A 419 -20.62 4.69 -16.89
C ALA A 419 -21.96 3.92 -16.80
N PRO A 420 -23.04 4.53 -16.28
CA PRO A 420 -24.37 3.92 -16.18
C PRO A 420 -24.82 3.19 -17.45
N VAL A 421 -25.45 2.03 -17.31
CA VAL A 421 -26.28 1.50 -18.41
C VAL A 421 -27.62 2.25 -18.34
N THR A 422 -27.92 3.06 -19.33
CA THR A 422 -29.15 3.89 -19.39
C THR A 422 -30.44 3.10 -19.64
N SER A 423 -30.41 1.76 -19.61
CA SER A 423 -31.51 0.91 -20.10
C SER A 423 -32.07 -0.10 -19.10
N VAL A 424 -31.82 0.04 -17.79
CA VAL A 424 -32.56 -0.77 -16.79
C VAL A 424 -33.87 -0.07 -16.45
N SER A 425 -34.98 -0.62 -16.95
CA SER A 425 -36.33 -0.16 -16.62
C SER A 425 -36.59 -0.33 -15.13
N GLU A 426 -37.12 0.71 -14.49
CA GLU A 426 -37.39 0.87 -13.06
C GLU A 426 -38.42 -0.11 -12.45
N THR A 427 -38.82 -1.17 -13.15
CA THR A 427 -40.01 -1.97 -12.81
C THR A 427 -39.73 -3.26 -12.03
N SER A 428 -38.50 -3.53 -11.58
CA SER A 428 -38.24 -4.69 -10.71
C SER A 428 -38.25 -4.31 -9.22
N PRO A 429 -39.26 -4.76 -8.43
CA PRO A 429 -39.42 -4.35 -7.03
C PRO A 429 -38.39 -4.96 -6.05
N SER A 430 -37.50 -5.82 -6.55
CA SER A 430 -36.40 -6.43 -5.77
C SER A 430 -35.01 -5.87 -6.14
N SER A 431 -34.93 -4.94 -7.09
CA SER A 431 -33.70 -4.19 -7.40
C SER A 431 -33.83 -2.77 -6.84
N GLN A 432 -33.17 -2.52 -5.71
CA GLN A 432 -32.97 -1.18 -5.17
C GLN A 432 -32.19 -0.32 -6.19
N GLY A 433 -32.92 0.49 -6.97
CA GLY A 433 -32.45 1.71 -7.66
C GLY A 433 -31.66 1.54 -8.97
N PRO A 434 -31.64 2.58 -9.84
CA PRO A 434 -30.84 2.57 -11.06
C PRO A 434 -29.36 2.51 -10.67
N PHE A 435 -28.67 1.45 -11.09
CA PHE A 435 -27.21 1.24 -10.92
C PHE A 435 -26.35 2.23 -11.75
N ALA A 436 -26.85 3.44 -11.96
CA ALA A 436 -26.21 4.52 -12.69
C ALA A 436 -25.17 5.25 -11.82
N VAL A 437 -24.16 4.53 -11.32
CA VAL A 437 -23.21 5.14 -10.39
C VAL A 437 -21.98 5.67 -11.12
N TRP A 438 -21.84 7.00 -11.15
CA TRP A 438 -20.72 7.73 -11.71
C TRP A 438 -19.49 7.75 -10.79
N THR A 439 -19.09 6.63 -10.17
CA THR A 439 -18.06 6.68 -9.13
C THR A 439 -16.75 7.28 -9.61
N ASP A 440 -16.13 6.72 -10.65
CA ASP A 440 -14.80 7.11 -11.13
C ASP A 440 -14.82 8.01 -12.38
N GLN A 441 -16.01 8.45 -12.83
CA GLN A 441 -16.22 9.15 -14.10
C GLN A 441 -15.97 10.66 -13.99
N TYR A 442 -14.81 11.04 -13.45
CA TYR A 442 -14.50 12.43 -13.06
C TYR A 442 -14.57 13.42 -14.22
N LEU A 443 -13.97 13.07 -15.38
CA LEU A 443 -13.96 13.94 -16.55
C LEU A 443 -15.37 14.14 -17.12
N THR A 444 -16.19 13.08 -17.11
CA THR A 444 -17.59 13.15 -17.56
C THR A 444 -18.38 14.10 -16.66
N GLN A 445 -18.24 13.98 -15.34
CA GLN A 445 -18.91 14.83 -14.36
C GLN A 445 -18.43 16.29 -14.41
N LEU A 446 -17.14 16.51 -14.63
CA LEU A 446 -16.59 17.85 -14.85
C LEU A 446 -17.17 18.52 -16.10
N ASN A 447 -17.40 17.74 -17.18
CA ASN A 447 -17.93 18.24 -18.44
C ASN A 447 -19.47 18.36 -18.46
N SER A 448 -20.18 17.68 -17.55
CA SER A 448 -21.65 17.70 -17.51
C SER A 448 -22.25 18.90 -16.79
N ALA A 449 -21.43 19.74 -16.15
CA ALA A 449 -21.91 20.98 -15.54
C ALA A 449 -22.42 21.94 -16.61
N VAL A 450 -23.69 22.35 -16.50
CA VAL A 450 -24.40 23.22 -17.45
C VAL A 450 -24.58 24.66 -16.94
N GLY A 451 -24.18 24.95 -15.70
CA GLY A 451 -24.20 26.29 -15.14
C GLY A 451 -23.42 27.32 -15.98
N SER A 452 -23.87 28.58 -15.96
CA SER A 452 -23.31 29.68 -16.77
C SER A 452 -21.88 30.08 -16.39
N VAL A 453 -21.38 29.66 -15.22
CA VAL A 453 -19.99 29.82 -14.79
C VAL A 453 -19.51 28.52 -14.15
N ASN A 454 -18.51 27.88 -14.78
CA ASN A 454 -17.83 26.72 -14.21
C ASN A 454 -16.49 27.18 -13.57
N VAL A 455 -16.56 27.78 -12.38
CA VAL A 455 -15.43 28.27 -11.59
C VAL A 455 -14.43 27.15 -11.28
N PHE A 456 -14.92 25.95 -10.94
CA PHE A 456 -14.08 24.81 -10.64
C PHE A 456 -13.23 24.41 -11.85
N ARG A 457 -13.84 24.25 -13.03
CA ARG A 457 -13.10 24.00 -14.28
C ARG A 457 -12.17 25.16 -14.60
N SER A 458 -12.59 26.40 -14.40
CA SER A 458 -11.74 27.57 -14.64
C SER A 458 -10.48 27.56 -13.77
N ASN A 459 -10.61 27.17 -12.50
CA ASN A 459 -9.48 26.98 -11.59
C ASN A 459 -8.57 25.83 -12.05
N LEU A 460 -9.14 24.72 -12.53
CA LEU A 460 -8.35 23.62 -13.09
C LEU A 460 -7.64 24.04 -14.39
N VAL A 461 -8.26 24.85 -15.25
CA VAL A 461 -7.62 25.40 -16.45
C VAL A 461 -6.43 26.27 -16.08
N ALA A 462 -6.61 27.20 -15.15
CA ALA A 462 -5.54 28.08 -14.69
C ALA A 462 -4.38 27.29 -14.05
N GLY A 463 -4.70 26.33 -13.18
CA GLY A 463 -3.69 25.46 -12.55
C GLY A 463 -2.99 24.54 -13.54
N ALA A 464 -3.71 23.96 -14.49
CA ALA A 464 -3.14 23.08 -15.51
C ALA A 464 -2.20 23.83 -16.47
N ALA A 465 -2.54 25.07 -16.84
CA ALA A 465 -1.75 25.89 -17.75
C ALA A 465 -0.32 26.16 -17.23
N VAL A 466 -0.14 26.30 -15.91
CA VAL A 466 1.19 26.42 -15.26
C VAL A 466 2.11 25.24 -15.57
N HIS A 467 1.52 24.07 -15.84
CA HIS A 467 2.24 22.83 -16.14
C HIS A 467 2.21 22.45 -17.62
N GLY A 468 1.70 23.33 -18.50
CA GLY A 468 1.52 23.04 -19.92
C GLY A 468 0.48 21.96 -20.19
N LEU A 469 -0.53 21.84 -19.33
CA LEU A 469 -1.60 20.85 -19.42
C LEU A 469 -2.95 21.52 -19.65
N THR A 470 -3.92 20.75 -20.15
CA THR A 470 -5.33 21.13 -20.15
C THR A 470 -6.00 20.68 -18.85
N ALA A 471 -7.15 21.28 -18.51
CA ALA A 471 -7.97 20.81 -17.39
C ALA A 471 -8.38 19.33 -17.55
N ALA A 472 -8.69 18.90 -18.78
CA ALA A 472 -9.03 17.50 -19.05
C ALA A 472 -7.86 16.55 -18.78
N GLN A 473 -6.64 16.91 -19.18
CA GLN A 473 -5.43 16.13 -18.87
C GLN A 473 -5.19 16.07 -17.37
N LEU A 474 -5.34 17.18 -16.66
CA LEU A 474 -5.20 17.23 -15.21
C LEU A 474 -6.23 16.33 -14.50
N THR A 475 -7.50 16.38 -14.93
CA THR A 475 -8.56 15.49 -14.43
C THR A 475 -8.28 14.03 -14.77
N ASN A 476 -7.79 13.72 -15.96
CA ASN A 476 -7.40 12.36 -16.33
C ASN A 476 -6.25 11.82 -15.47
N ARG A 477 -5.32 12.67 -15.04
CA ARG A 477 -4.30 12.28 -14.05
C ARG A 477 -4.93 11.96 -12.69
N ALA A 478 -5.98 12.66 -12.28
CA ALA A 478 -6.74 12.32 -11.07
C ALA A 478 -7.53 11.01 -11.24
N VAL A 479 -8.16 10.78 -12.40
CA VAL A 479 -8.81 9.50 -12.73
C VAL A 479 -7.79 8.36 -12.65
N ALA A 480 -6.60 8.53 -13.20
CA ALA A 480 -5.54 7.53 -13.16
C ALA A 480 -5.06 7.18 -11.72
N GLN A 481 -5.36 8.02 -10.72
CA GLN A 481 -5.11 7.72 -9.30
C GLN A 481 -6.26 6.96 -8.62
N SER A 482 -7.45 6.93 -9.23
CA SER A 482 -8.55 6.12 -8.73
C SER A 482 -8.29 4.64 -8.99
N CYS A 483 -8.94 3.77 -8.23
CA CYS A 483 -8.77 2.34 -8.43
C CYS A 483 -9.21 1.92 -9.85
N ALA A 484 -10.36 2.42 -10.34
CA ALA A 484 -10.84 2.09 -11.67
C ALA A 484 -9.99 2.70 -12.79
N GLY A 485 -9.57 3.96 -12.67
CA GLY A 485 -8.74 4.59 -13.69
C GLY A 485 -7.37 3.93 -13.81
N CYS A 486 -6.80 3.49 -12.67
CA CYS A 486 -5.60 2.68 -12.67
C CYS A 486 -5.83 1.31 -13.32
N HIS A 487 -6.82 0.54 -12.87
CA HIS A 487 -6.99 -0.86 -13.29
C HIS A 487 -7.65 -1.04 -14.66
N HIS A 488 -8.55 -0.13 -15.06
CA HIS A 488 -9.33 -0.15 -16.30
C HIS A 488 -9.15 1.13 -17.13
N PRO A 489 -7.90 1.54 -17.46
CA PRO A 489 -7.63 2.85 -18.04
C PRO A 489 -8.33 3.09 -19.38
N ARG A 490 -8.57 2.02 -20.15
CA ARG A 490 -9.32 2.03 -21.41
C ARG A 490 -10.73 2.60 -21.26
N ASN A 491 -11.43 2.26 -20.18
CA ASN A 491 -12.81 2.68 -19.96
C ASN A 491 -12.95 4.16 -19.65
N PHE A 492 -11.84 4.82 -19.34
CA PHE A 492 -11.77 6.25 -19.03
C PHE A 492 -11.03 7.03 -20.12
N GLY A 493 -10.73 6.42 -21.27
CA GLY A 493 -10.00 7.07 -22.35
C GLY A 493 -8.54 7.41 -22.03
N LEU A 494 -7.97 6.83 -20.97
CA LEU A 494 -6.61 7.15 -20.53
C LEU A 494 -5.53 6.60 -21.47
N LEU A 495 -5.87 5.65 -22.34
CA LEU A 495 -4.96 5.12 -23.37
C LEU A 495 -4.93 5.97 -24.65
N ALA A 496 -5.86 6.93 -24.79
CA ALA A 496 -5.89 7.78 -25.98
C ALA A 496 -4.60 8.64 -26.06
N PRO A 497 -4.08 8.91 -27.26
CA PRO A 497 -2.93 9.80 -27.43
C PRO A 497 -3.17 11.13 -26.71
N ASN A 498 -2.18 11.58 -25.94
CA ASN A 498 -2.21 12.85 -25.21
C ASN A 498 -3.30 12.98 -24.12
N SER A 499 -3.88 11.87 -23.65
CA SER A 499 -4.92 11.85 -22.61
C SER A 499 -4.46 12.42 -21.25
N ILE A 500 -3.18 12.26 -20.89
CA ILE A 500 -2.61 12.72 -19.61
C ILE A 500 -1.54 13.83 -19.79
N GLY A 501 -1.27 14.25 -21.02
CA GLY A 501 -0.20 15.20 -21.33
C GLY A 501 1.22 14.63 -21.16
N PRO A 502 2.26 15.38 -21.57
CA PRO A 502 3.64 14.89 -21.53
C PRO A 502 4.09 14.56 -20.11
N SER A 503 4.65 13.36 -19.96
CA SER A 503 5.00 12.78 -18.66
C SER A 503 6.24 11.89 -18.79
N THR A 504 7.18 12.01 -17.86
CA THR A 504 8.43 11.24 -17.85
C THR A 504 8.23 9.96 -17.05
N THR A 505 8.51 8.82 -17.66
CA THR A 505 8.52 7.49 -17.04
C THR A 505 9.81 7.26 -16.23
N PRO A 506 9.91 6.22 -15.39
CA PRO A 506 11.14 5.89 -14.66
C PRO A 506 12.36 5.63 -15.53
N SER A 507 12.17 5.22 -16.79
CA SER A 507 13.25 5.03 -17.76
C SER A 507 13.71 6.35 -18.41
N GLY A 508 13.04 7.47 -18.13
CA GLY A 508 13.28 8.76 -18.76
C GLY A 508 12.51 8.98 -20.07
N ALA A 509 11.77 7.97 -20.56
CA ALA A 509 10.94 8.13 -21.76
C ALA A 509 9.76 9.08 -21.48
N ILE A 510 9.42 9.92 -22.46
CA ILE A 510 8.25 10.80 -22.42
C ILE A 510 7.05 10.05 -23.00
N VAL A 511 5.99 9.92 -22.22
CA VAL A 511 4.69 9.38 -22.63
C VAL A 511 3.62 10.46 -22.52
N THR A 512 2.55 10.33 -23.29
CA THR A 512 1.42 11.27 -23.27
C THR A 512 0.08 10.61 -22.95
N SER A 513 0.08 9.29 -22.82
CA SER A 513 -1.05 8.45 -22.43
C SER A 513 -0.65 7.58 -21.23
N TRP A 514 -1.67 7.07 -20.54
CA TRP A 514 -1.46 6.10 -19.46
C TRP A 514 -1.02 4.75 -20.03
N PRO A 515 -0.16 3.99 -19.32
CA PRO A 515 0.25 2.67 -19.78
C PRO A 515 -0.91 1.66 -19.77
N ASP A 516 -0.87 0.70 -20.70
CA ASP A 516 -1.94 -0.30 -20.89
C ASP A 516 -1.95 -1.41 -19.82
N SER A 517 -3.12 -1.99 -19.58
CA SER A 517 -3.34 -3.10 -18.66
C SER A 517 -3.25 -4.46 -19.39
N LEU A 518 -3.40 -5.58 -18.67
CA LEU A 518 -3.43 -6.91 -19.29
C LEU A 518 -4.65 -7.06 -20.21
N SER A 519 -4.40 -7.33 -21.49
CA SER A 519 -5.37 -7.71 -22.54
C SER A 519 -6.55 -6.75 -22.77
N THR A 520 -6.98 -6.66 -24.03
CA THR A 520 -8.18 -5.92 -24.45
C THR A 520 -9.48 -6.52 -23.90
N THR A 521 -9.47 -7.76 -23.41
CA THR A 521 -10.68 -8.47 -22.96
C THR A 521 -10.83 -8.56 -21.44
N THR A 522 -9.73 -8.44 -20.68
CA THR A 522 -9.71 -8.63 -19.23
C THR A 522 -9.25 -7.39 -18.44
N SER A 523 -8.63 -6.41 -19.14
CA SER A 523 -8.23 -5.06 -18.70
C SER A 523 -7.93 -4.95 -17.20
N PHE A 524 -6.82 -5.52 -16.74
CA PHE A 524 -6.44 -5.46 -15.32
C PHE A 524 -4.95 -5.20 -15.14
N VAL A 525 -4.56 -4.19 -14.35
CA VAL A 525 -3.17 -3.70 -14.27
C VAL A 525 -2.21 -4.57 -13.43
N HIS A 526 -2.67 -5.60 -12.72
CA HIS A 526 -1.77 -6.41 -11.89
C HIS A 526 -1.29 -7.68 -12.58
N VAL A 527 -2.02 -8.77 -12.38
CA VAL A 527 -1.57 -10.13 -12.65
C VAL A 527 -2.74 -10.96 -13.19
N GLU A 528 -2.49 -11.82 -14.17
CA GLU A 528 -3.50 -12.72 -14.71
C GLU A 528 -3.84 -13.88 -13.76
N THR A 529 -5.09 -14.35 -13.80
CA THR A 529 -5.56 -15.44 -12.93
C THR A 529 -5.16 -16.84 -13.43
N PHE A 530 -4.84 -16.95 -14.71
CA PHE A 530 -4.47 -18.21 -15.35
C PHE A 530 -2.96 -18.27 -15.55
N PRO A 531 -2.29 -19.35 -15.10
CA PRO A 531 -0.88 -19.51 -15.36
C PRO A 531 -0.64 -19.84 -16.83
N SER A 532 0.52 -19.44 -17.33
CA SER A 532 0.99 -19.75 -18.68
C SER A 532 2.52 -19.86 -18.70
N PRO A 533 3.13 -20.50 -19.71
CA PRO A 533 4.55 -20.34 -19.97
C PRO A 533 4.88 -18.87 -20.24
N LEU A 534 5.85 -18.30 -19.52
CA LEU A 534 6.26 -16.90 -19.64
C LEU A 534 7.73 -16.79 -20.09
N PRO A 535 8.04 -16.05 -21.17
CA PRO A 535 9.42 -15.87 -21.63
C PRO A 535 10.37 -15.30 -20.58
N GLU A 536 9.89 -14.35 -19.76
CA GLU A 536 10.64 -13.74 -18.65
C GLU A 536 10.97 -14.73 -17.52
N LEU A 537 10.28 -15.87 -17.47
CA LEU A 537 10.52 -16.97 -16.52
C LEU A 537 11.25 -18.16 -17.17
N SER A 538 11.97 -17.95 -18.28
CA SER A 538 12.67 -19.04 -19.01
C SER A 538 14.00 -19.48 -18.39
N SER A 539 14.53 -18.77 -17.38
CA SER A 539 15.81 -19.10 -16.76
C SER A 539 15.76 -20.37 -15.89
N SER A 540 16.91 -20.99 -15.63
CA SER A 540 17.02 -22.19 -14.76
C SER A 540 16.52 -21.99 -13.33
N ALA A 541 16.39 -20.73 -12.87
CA ALA A 541 15.80 -20.44 -11.57
C ALA A 541 14.27 -20.60 -11.52
N PHE A 542 13.64 -20.77 -12.68
CA PHE A 542 12.20 -20.96 -12.86
C PHE A 542 11.97 -22.25 -13.66
N PRO A 543 12.19 -23.43 -13.04
CA PRO A 543 12.31 -24.70 -13.76
C PRO A 543 11.08 -25.08 -14.59
N SER A 544 9.89 -24.58 -14.24
CA SER A 544 8.66 -24.85 -14.99
C SER A 544 8.35 -23.83 -16.07
N ASN A 545 8.99 -22.65 -16.08
CA ASN A 545 8.61 -21.42 -16.80
C ASN A 545 7.14 -20.98 -16.68
N GLN A 546 6.35 -21.65 -15.83
CA GLN A 546 4.95 -21.33 -15.60
C GLN A 546 4.83 -20.20 -14.58
N GLY A 547 4.04 -19.19 -14.92
CA GLY A 547 3.72 -18.10 -14.00
C GLY A 547 2.46 -17.36 -14.42
N HIS A 548 2.14 -16.32 -13.66
CA HIS A 548 0.97 -15.48 -13.90
C HIS A 548 1.38 -14.18 -14.60
N ALA A 549 0.93 -13.99 -15.84
CA ALA A 549 1.36 -12.85 -16.66
C ALA A 549 1.14 -11.50 -15.95
N LEU A 550 2.13 -10.60 -16.06
CA LEU A 550 2.09 -9.25 -15.51
C LEU A 550 1.69 -8.23 -16.59
N SER A 551 0.99 -7.18 -16.20
CA SER A 551 0.58 -6.14 -17.17
C SER A 551 1.77 -5.38 -17.76
N PRO A 552 1.63 -4.83 -18.99
CA PRO A 552 2.61 -3.91 -19.56
C PRO A 552 2.87 -2.73 -18.62
N ALA A 553 1.82 -2.13 -18.05
CA ALA A 553 2.00 -1.04 -17.08
C ALA A 553 2.85 -1.46 -15.86
N LEU A 554 2.64 -2.68 -15.33
CA LEU A 554 3.44 -3.21 -14.24
C LEU A 554 4.90 -3.45 -14.66
N ASN A 555 5.13 -4.11 -15.79
CA ASN A 555 6.47 -4.45 -16.27
C ASN A 555 7.29 -3.23 -16.71
N ASP A 556 6.67 -2.30 -17.43
CA ASP A 556 7.38 -1.23 -18.13
C ASP A 556 7.49 0.05 -17.30
N VAL A 557 6.60 0.22 -16.31
CA VAL A 557 6.52 1.45 -15.51
C VAL A 557 6.72 1.17 -14.02
N PHE A 558 5.86 0.36 -13.40
CA PHE A 558 5.85 0.26 -11.93
C PHE A 558 7.01 -0.56 -11.37
N LEU A 559 7.33 -1.74 -11.93
CA LEU A 559 8.44 -2.56 -11.44
C LEU A 559 9.81 -1.87 -11.61
N PRO A 560 10.11 -1.16 -12.72
CA PRO A 560 11.32 -0.38 -12.84
C PRO A 560 11.47 0.69 -11.75
N ASP A 561 10.40 1.44 -11.43
CA ASP A 561 10.47 2.42 -10.33
C ASP A 561 10.72 1.74 -8.98
N ARG A 562 9.96 0.67 -8.68
CA ARG A 562 10.13 -0.09 -7.42
C ARG A 562 11.54 -0.64 -7.27
N ARG A 563 12.13 -1.15 -8.36
CA ARG A 563 13.51 -1.61 -8.40
C ARG A 563 14.48 -0.48 -8.11
N ASN A 564 14.33 0.66 -8.77
CA ASN A 564 15.17 1.83 -8.55
C ASN A 564 15.05 2.33 -7.11
N PHE A 565 13.84 2.34 -6.54
CA PHE A 565 13.63 2.66 -5.14
C PHE A 565 14.39 1.69 -4.24
N LEU A 566 14.22 0.37 -4.40
CA LEU A 566 14.91 -0.64 -3.58
C LEU A 566 16.44 -0.51 -3.69
N VAL A 567 16.98 -0.32 -4.90
CA VAL A 567 18.41 -0.11 -5.14
C VAL A 567 18.92 1.13 -4.40
N ASN A 568 18.22 2.25 -4.54
CA ASN A 568 18.53 3.48 -3.79
C ASN A 568 18.44 3.23 -2.28
N GLN A 569 17.50 2.39 -1.85
CA GLN A 569 17.34 2.06 -0.45
C GLN A 569 18.49 1.21 0.11
N LEU A 570 18.96 0.23 -0.66
CA LEU A 570 20.08 -0.65 -0.32
C LEU A 570 21.43 0.09 -0.36
N ASN A 571 21.61 1.03 -1.29
CA ASN A 571 22.85 1.75 -1.47
C ASN A 571 23.07 2.90 -0.52
N ALA A 572 22.03 3.46 0.11
CA ALA A 572 22.29 4.53 1.04
C ALA A 572 23.06 4.04 2.26
N ILE A 573 23.70 5.01 2.89
CA ILE A 573 24.50 4.85 4.09
C ILE A 573 23.61 4.35 5.22
N ASN A 574 24.10 3.35 5.97
CA ASN A 574 23.39 2.78 7.10
C ASN A 574 23.90 3.36 8.41
N CYS A 575 23.13 4.25 9.00
CA CYS A 575 23.46 4.83 10.30
C CYS A 575 22.65 4.12 11.40
N PRO A 576 23.24 3.91 12.59
CA PRO A 576 22.52 3.38 13.73
C PRO A 576 21.41 4.34 14.16
N CYS A 577 20.31 3.79 14.66
CA CYS A 577 19.21 4.59 15.17
C CYS A 577 19.60 5.28 16.46
N THR A 578 19.16 6.54 16.60
CA THR A 578 19.33 7.26 17.86
C THR A 578 18.02 7.44 18.57
N HIS A 579 18.11 7.50 19.90
CA HIS A 579 16.96 7.63 20.74
C HIS A 579 16.76 9.09 21.12
N ARG A 580 15.52 9.56 21.08
CA ARG A 580 15.15 10.87 21.63
C ARG A 580 14.97 10.82 23.14
N PHE A 581 14.78 9.63 23.70
CA PHE A 581 14.44 9.43 25.11
C PHE A 581 13.22 10.27 25.49
N SER A 582 12.22 10.27 24.60
CA SER A 582 10.98 11.02 24.78
C SER A 582 10.24 10.67 26.09
N PRO A 583 10.25 9.40 26.56
CA PRO A 583 9.66 9.04 27.85
C PRO A 583 10.38 9.58 29.10
N LEU A 584 11.65 10.00 28.98
CA LEU A 584 12.41 10.53 30.12
C LEU A 584 12.09 12.00 30.39
N SER A 585 12.28 12.42 31.64
CA SER A 585 12.31 13.84 32.01
C SER A 585 13.43 14.58 31.26
N ALA A 586 13.34 15.90 31.15
CA ALA A 586 14.34 16.71 30.47
C ALA A 586 15.77 16.48 31.02
N SER A 587 15.95 16.46 32.34
CA SER A 587 17.24 16.23 32.98
C SER A 587 17.78 14.81 32.75
N ALA A 588 16.92 13.79 32.84
CA ALA A 588 17.32 12.41 32.57
C ALA A 588 17.68 12.22 31.08
N ARG A 589 16.99 12.91 30.18
CA ARG A 589 17.30 12.94 28.75
C ARG A 589 18.65 13.61 28.47
N GLU A 590 18.94 14.75 29.09
CA GLU A 590 20.25 15.43 29.00
C GLU A 590 21.41 14.53 29.48
N ALA A 591 21.18 13.69 30.48
CA ALA A 591 22.17 12.70 30.93
C ALA A 591 22.26 11.45 30.03
N ALA A 592 21.17 11.05 29.39
CA ALA A 592 21.11 9.84 28.55
C ALA A 592 21.77 10.03 27.18
N ILE A 593 21.62 11.21 26.56
CA ILE A 593 22.14 11.49 25.21
C ILE A 593 23.67 11.29 25.12
N PRO A 594 24.51 11.87 26.00
CA PRO A 594 25.96 11.68 25.94
C PRO A 594 26.39 10.23 26.16
N ARG A 595 25.64 9.46 26.98
CA ARG A 595 25.90 8.03 27.20
C ARG A 595 25.65 7.22 25.94
N GLN A 596 24.57 7.53 25.21
CA GLN A 596 24.29 6.90 23.92
C GLN A 596 25.35 7.27 22.88
N GLU A 597 25.79 8.53 22.85
CA GLU A 597 26.86 9.00 21.96
C GLU A 597 28.17 8.27 22.22
N ALA A 598 28.66 8.28 23.46
CA ALA A 598 29.87 7.57 23.84
C ALA A 598 29.80 6.07 23.51
N LEU A 599 28.62 5.45 23.69
CA LEU A 599 28.42 4.05 23.32
C LEU A 599 28.55 3.83 21.81
N LEU A 600 27.93 4.69 20.98
CA LEU A 600 28.04 4.59 19.53
C LEU A 600 29.45 4.89 19.04
N ASP A 601 30.15 5.82 19.68
CA ASP A 601 31.55 6.16 19.38
C ASP A 601 32.50 4.99 19.65
N SER A 602 32.17 4.12 20.61
CA SER A 602 32.95 2.89 20.84
C SER A 602 32.97 1.93 19.63
N PHE A 603 32.05 2.09 18.67
CA PHE A 603 32.00 1.31 17.44
C PHE A 603 32.75 1.96 16.25
N VAL A 604 33.30 3.18 16.39
CA VAL A 604 34.09 3.85 15.33
C VAL A 604 35.18 2.92 14.76
N PRO A 605 35.99 2.20 15.57
CA PRO A 605 37.07 1.38 15.03
C PRO A 605 36.56 0.23 14.15
N GLN A 606 35.49 -0.46 14.57
CA GLN A 606 34.91 -1.56 13.81
C GLN A 606 34.30 -1.08 12.48
N ALA A 607 33.65 0.08 12.48
CA ALA A 607 33.12 0.67 11.26
C ALA A 607 34.22 1.13 10.30
N THR A 608 35.33 1.65 10.84
CA THR A 608 36.50 2.02 10.05
C THR A 608 37.13 0.77 9.41
N GLN A 609 37.27 -0.32 10.18
CA GLN A 609 37.72 -1.61 9.66
C GLN A 609 36.80 -2.13 8.55
N TRP A 610 35.48 -2.04 8.75
CA TRP A 610 34.49 -2.39 7.74
C TRP A 610 34.63 -1.57 6.46
N GLN A 611 34.76 -0.25 6.59
CA GLN A 611 34.92 0.65 5.45
C GLN A 611 36.21 0.36 4.66
N ASN A 612 37.31 0.08 5.36
CA ASN A 612 38.58 -0.31 4.74
C ASN A 612 38.46 -1.64 3.98
N LEU A 613 37.84 -2.66 4.60
CA LEU A 613 37.58 -3.95 3.96
C LEU A 613 36.74 -3.77 2.68
N LEU A 614 35.64 -3.03 2.76
CA LEU A 614 34.77 -2.80 1.60
C LEU A 614 35.52 -2.04 0.49
N SER A 615 36.29 -1.03 0.85
CA SER A 615 37.09 -0.24 -0.10
C SER A 615 38.16 -1.09 -0.78
N GLU A 616 38.85 -1.95 -0.04
CA GLU A 616 39.84 -2.89 -0.58
C GLU A 616 39.20 -3.87 -1.57
N ARG A 617 38.01 -4.38 -1.25
CA ARG A 617 37.25 -5.29 -2.11
C ARG A 617 36.82 -4.61 -3.41
N LEU A 618 36.31 -3.38 -3.31
CA LEU A 618 35.92 -2.58 -4.47
C LEU A 618 37.12 -2.10 -5.31
N ALA A 619 38.29 -1.93 -4.71
CA ALA A 619 39.52 -1.61 -5.46
C ALA A 619 40.00 -2.80 -6.29
N LYS A 620 39.77 -4.03 -5.82
CA LYS A 620 40.14 -5.27 -6.53
C LYS A 620 39.17 -5.65 -7.64
N SER A 621 37.90 -5.26 -7.54
CA SER A 621 36.88 -5.57 -8.55
C SER A 621 36.04 -4.35 -8.91
N ARG A 622 35.87 -4.08 -10.21
CA ARG A 622 35.03 -2.99 -10.73
C ARG A 622 33.56 -3.12 -10.27
N SER A 623 33.11 -4.34 -9.95
CA SER A 623 31.80 -4.63 -9.37
C SER A 623 31.86 -5.88 -8.50
N LEU A 624 31.16 -5.89 -7.36
CA LEU A 624 31.05 -7.08 -6.52
C LEU A 624 29.99 -8.03 -7.09
N PRO A 625 30.31 -9.32 -7.30
CA PRO A 625 29.28 -10.32 -7.59
C PRO A 625 28.21 -10.31 -6.49
N LEU A 626 26.93 -10.49 -6.87
CA LEU A 626 25.81 -10.43 -5.93
C LEU A 626 26.00 -11.35 -4.70
N GLU A 627 26.53 -12.56 -4.89
CA GLU A 627 26.79 -13.49 -3.79
C GLU A 627 27.85 -12.96 -2.81
N GLU A 628 28.92 -12.35 -3.30
CA GLU A 628 29.93 -11.71 -2.45
C GLU A 628 29.36 -10.48 -1.74
N ALA A 629 28.55 -9.67 -2.45
CA ALA A 629 27.87 -8.53 -1.86
C ALA A 629 26.91 -8.96 -0.73
N LEU A 630 26.20 -10.09 -0.87
CA LEU A 630 25.34 -10.65 0.18
C LEU A 630 26.14 -11.14 1.39
N LYS A 631 27.29 -11.81 1.18
CA LYS A 631 28.19 -12.22 2.27
C LYS A 631 28.71 -11.02 3.06
N LEU A 632 29.11 -9.96 2.36
CA LEU A 632 29.51 -8.69 2.96
C LEU A 632 28.35 -8.04 3.73
N ASP A 633 27.14 -8.03 3.16
CA ASP A 633 25.93 -7.54 3.82
C ASP A 633 25.64 -8.29 5.14
N THR A 634 25.87 -9.60 5.21
CA THR A 634 25.75 -10.39 6.44
C THR A 634 26.78 -9.98 7.50
N GLN A 635 28.05 -9.79 7.11
CA GLN A 635 29.09 -9.33 8.04
C GLN A 635 28.77 -7.94 8.61
N ARG A 636 28.32 -7.01 7.76
CA ARG A 636 27.86 -5.70 8.21
C ARG A 636 26.67 -5.80 9.17
N ALA A 637 25.69 -6.64 8.85
CA ALA A 637 24.51 -6.85 9.70
C ALA A 637 24.90 -7.38 11.09
N ALA A 638 25.96 -8.20 11.21
CA ALA A 638 26.47 -8.64 12.50
C ALA A 638 27.01 -7.48 13.35
N ILE A 639 27.72 -6.52 12.74
CA ILE A 639 28.19 -5.30 13.41
C ILE A 639 26.99 -4.46 13.88
N SER A 640 26.01 -4.21 13.00
CA SER A 640 24.79 -3.47 13.37
C SER A 640 24.02 -4.17 14.50
N ALA A 641 23.94 -5.50 14.49
CA ALA A 641 23.28 -6.24 15.56
C ALA A 641 24.02 -6.14 16.90
N GLN A 642 25.35 -6.01 16.91
CA GLN A 642 26.12 -5.72 18.12
C GLN A 642 25.80 -4.31 18.66
N GLN A 643 25.73 -3.31 17.78
CA GLN A 643 25.33 -1.95 18.14
C GLN A 643 23.93 -1.92 18.78
N GLU A 644 22.95 -2.57 18.15
CA GLU A 644 21.58 -2.62 18.66
C GLU A 644 21.47 -3.36 20.01
N ARG A 645 22.24 -4.44 20.22
CA ARG A 645 22.29 -5.11 21.53
C ARG A 645 22.86 -4.18 22.61
N ALA A 646 23.90 -3.42 22.29
CA ALA A 646 24.51 -2.47 23.21
C ALA A 646 23.54 -1.32 23.55
N LEU A 647 22.86 -0.76 22.55
CA LEU A 647 21.82 0.25 22.74
C LEU A 647 20.65 -0.30 23.57
N SER A 648 20.21 -1.53 23.31
CA SER A 648 19.17 -2.19 24.09
C SER A 648 19.58 -2.36 25.56
N LYS A 649 20.86 -2.64 25.84
CA LYS A 649 21.37 -2.71 27.21
C LYS A 649 21.32 -1.34 27.90
N LEU A 650 21.78 -0.29 27.22
CA LEU A 650 21.68 1.08 27.74
C LEU A 650 20.23 1.48 28.04
N ARG A 651 19.26 1.06 27.21
CA ARG A 651 17.83 1.31 27.48
C ARG A 651 17.36 0.67 28.78
N MET A 652 17.74 -0.58 29.02
CA MET A 652 17.41 -1.27 30.27
C MET A 652 18.02 -0.56 31.48
N GLU A 653 19.28 -0.11 31.38
CA GLU A 653 19.94 0.69 32.43
C GLU A 653 19.23 2.03 32.71
N LEU A 654 18.56 2.59 31.70
CA LEU A 654 17.77 3.82 31.81
C LEU A 654 16.30 3.58 32.19
N ASN A 655 15.91 2.34 32.52
CA ASN A 655 14.53 1.93 32.80
C ASN A 655 13.52 2.30 31.71
N LEU A 656 13.96 2.29 30.45
CA LEU A 656 13.08 2.54 29.32
C LEU A 656 12.28 1.28 28.97
N PRO A 657 11.04 1.43 28.47
CA PRO A 657 10.26 0.31 27.97
C PRO A 657 11.05 -0.48 26.91
N SER A 658 10.91 -1.80 26.95
CA SER A 658 11.47 -2.67 25.92
C SER A 658 10.90 -2.31 24.55
N THR A 659 11.75 -2.41 23.52
CA THR A 659 11.33 -2.35 22.12
C THR A 659 10.81 -3.69 21.61
N THR A 660 10.75 -4.73 22.45
CA THR A 660 10.21 -6.04 22.06
C THR A 660 8.79 -5.87 21.56
N ILE A 661 8.58 -6.33 20.33
CA ILE A 661 7.30 -6.22 19.65
C ILE A 661 6.38 -7.27 20.23
N SER A 662 5.31 -6.80 20.89
CA SER A 662 4.20 -7.68 21.29
C SER A 662 3.74 -8.47 20.08
N GLN A 663 3.49 -9.77 20.18
CA GLN A 663 2.85 -10.55 19.11
C GLN A 663 1.32 -10.60 19.27
N ARG A 664 0.78 -9.91 20.28
CA ARG A 664 -0.65 -9.92 20.57
C ARG A 664 -1.39 -8.91 19.69
N PRO A 665 -2.58 -9.28 19.18
CA PRO A 665 -3.43 -8.35 18.47
C PRO A 665 -3.84 -7.18 19.37
N GLN A 666 -4.07 -6.02 18.76
CA GLN A 666 -4.52 -4.82 19.47
C GLN A 666 -6.05 -4.71 19.37
N PRO A 667 -6.79 -4.97 20.45
CA PRO A 667 -8.24 -4.83 20.43
C PRO A 667 -8.67 -3.36 20.35
N LEU A 668 -9.85 -3.17 19.79
CA LEU A 668 -10.61 -1.92 19.83
C LEU A 668 -11.72 -2.05 20.86
N THR A 669 -12.15 -0.92 21.41
CA THR A 669 -13.34 -0.86 22.27
C THR A 669 -14.31 0.07 21.57
N LEU A 670 -15.29 -0.52 20.89
CA LEU A 670 -16.35 0.22 20.23
C LEU A 670 -17.54 0.36 21.17
N GLU A 671 -18.17 1.52 21.15
CA GLU A 671 -19.35 1.81 21.97
C GLU A 671 -20.65 1.33 21.29
N ALA A 672 -20.57 1.00 20.00
CA ALA A 672 -21.65 0.52 19.15
C ALA A 672 -22.51 -0.57 19.80
N THR A 673 -21.89 -1.62 20.37
CA THR A 673 -22.62 -2.73 21.01
C THR A 673 -23.46 -2.23 22.18
N ARG A 674 -22.92 -1.32 23.00
CA ARG A 674 -23.60 -0.75 24.16
C ARG A 674 -24.74 0.17 23.74
N GLN A 675 -24.48 1.05 22.77
CA GLN A 675 -25.45 2.03 22.27
C GLN A 675 -26.60 1.40 21.46
N ALA A 676 -26.35 0.27 20.79
CA ALA A 676 -27.36 -0.41 20.00
C ALA A 676 -28.46 -1.07 20.85
N ALA A 677 -28.19 -1.33 22.13
CA ALA A 677 -29.11 -1.98 23.06
C ALA A 677 -29.70 -3.29 22.51
N GLY A 678 -28.85 -4.13 21.88
CA GLY A 678 -29.23 -5.42 21.30
C GLY A 678 -29.86 -5.37 19.90
N ARG A 679 -30.05 -4.18 19.31
CA ARG A 679 -30.53 -4.04 17.93
C ARG A 679 -29.39 -4.23 16.94
N LEU A 680 -29.33 -5.40 16.31
CA LEU A 680 -28.22 -5.79 15.45
C LEU A 680 -27.99 -4.85 14.26
N GLU A 681 -29.04 -4.35 13.62
CA GLU A 681 -28.91 -3.39 12.51
C GLU A 681 -28.24 -2.10 12.98
N LEU A 682 -28.76 -1.49 14.05
CA LEU A 682 -28.17 -0.29 14.63
C LEU A 682 -26.72 -0.53 15.12
N GLU A 683 -26.42 -1.70 15.67
CA GLU A 683 -25.05 -2.07 16.07
C GLU A 683 -24.09 -1.99 14.87
N ARG A 684 -24.49 -2.54 13.71
CA ARG A 684 -23.68 -2.48 12.48
C ARG A 684 -23.48 -1.05 11.98
N GLU A 685 -24.54 -0.24 11.99
CA GLU A 685 -24.47 1.17 11.59
C GLU A 685 -23.53 1.98 12.48
N LEU A 686 -23.69 1.88 13.80
CA LEU A 686 -22.83 2.57 14.77
C LEU A 686 -21.39 2.09 14.69
N ARG A 687 -21.17 0.78 14.54
CA ARG A 687 -19.84 0.20 14.38
C ARG A 687 -19.16 0.72 13.12
N GLN A 688 -19.86 0.73 11.98
CA GLN A 688 -19.33 1.28 10.73
C GLN A 688 -18.95 2.76 10.90
N LYS A 689 -19.80 3.55 11.56
CA LYS A 689 -19.55 4.96 11.85
C LYS A 689 -18.32 5.17 12.74
N GLU A 690 -18.18 4.39 13.81
CA GLU A 690 -17.02 4.46 14.71
C GLU A 690 -15.72 4.06 13.99
N VAL A 691 -15.75 3.01 13.17
CA VAL A 691 -14.59 2.59 12.36
C VAL A 691 -14.19 3.67 11.37
N LEU A 692 -15.13 4.29 10.66
CA LEU A 692 -14.85 5.43 9.78
C LEU A 692 -14.31 6.63 10.56
N GLY A 693 -14.80 6.86 11.79
CA GLY A 693 -14.29 7.89 12.69
C GLY A 693 -12.84 7.66 13.11
N ILE A 694 -12.44 6.40 13.36
CA ILE A 694 -11.04 6.02 13.62
C ILE A 694 -10.19 6.27 12.38
N LEU A 695 -10.64 5.85 11.20
CA LEU A 695 -9.91 6.03 9.95
C LEU A 695 -9.72 7.51 9.59
N ALA A 696 -10.69 8.37 9.89
CA ALA A 696 -10.60 9.82 9.68
C ALA A 696 -9.53 10.51 10.55
N GLN A 697 -9.05 9.84 11.61
CA GLN A 697 -7.97 10.35 12.46
C GLN A 697 -6.58 10.03 11.90
N GLU A 698 -6.46 9.03 11.03
CA GLU A 698 -5.20 8.79 10.33
C GLU A 698 -4.96 9.93 9.34
N PRO A 699 -3.78 10.59 9.35
CA PRO A 699 -3.47 11.58 8.32
C PRO A 699 -3.52 10.88 6.97
N GLU A 700 -4.01 11.59 5.95
CA GLU A 700 -3.96 11.07 4.59
C GLU A 700 -2.51 10.70 4.26
N ARG A 701 -2.33 9.48 3.73
CA ARG A 701 -1.00 9.01 3.38
C ARG A 701 -0.56 9.79 2.15
N ARG A 702 0.27 10.81 2.38
CA ARG A 702 1.02 11.44 1.30
C ARG A 702 1.97 10.40 0.77
N THR A 703 1.84 10.17 -0.51
CA THR A 703 2.85 9.45 -1.23
C THR A 703 3.04 10.10 -2.58
N THR A 704 4.28 10.43 -2.86
CA THR A 704 4.70 10.75 -4.22
C THR A 704 4.53 9.48 -5.04
N THR A 705 3.85 9.56 -6.17
CA THR A 705 3.24 8.40 -6.84
C THR A 705 4.20 7.54 -7.63
N GLY A 706 5.39 7.34 -7.06
CA GLY A 706 6.51 6.52 -7.51
C GLY A 706 6.08 5.15 -8.02
N SER A 707 4.98 4.63 -7.49
CA SER A 707 4.60 3.24 -7.68
C SER A 707 3.11 2.95 -7.53
N PHE A 708 2.22 3.93 -7.70
CA PHE A 708 0.88 3.93 -7.10
C PHE A 708 0.97 3.76 -5.59
N ARG A 709 1.47 4.83 -4.97
CA ARG A 709 1.64 4.83 -3.54
C ARG A 709 0.42 5.31 -2.77
N SER A 710 -0.69 5.49 -3.45
CA SER A 710 -1.79 6.28 -2.98
C SER A 710 -2.80 5.37 -2.24
N HIS A 711 -2.31 4.75 -1.16
CA HIS A 711 -3.11 3.99 -0.17
C HIS A 711 -2.68 4.41 1.22
#